data_AF-A0A4Q6C9I7-F1
#
_entry.id   AF-A0A4Q6C9I7-F1
#
_cell.length_a   1.000
_cell.length_b   1.000
_cell.length_c   1.000
_cell.angle_alpha   90.00
_cell.angle_beta   90.00
_cell.angle_gamma   90.00
#
_symmetry.space_group_name_H-M   'P 1'
#
loop_
_entity.id
_entity.type
_entity.pdbx_description
1 polymer ?
#
loop_
_entity_poly.entity_id
_entity_poly.type
_entity_poly.pdbx_seq_one_letter_code
_entity_poly.pdbx_strand_id
1 'polypeptide(L)'
;MNVDFVVAVLLPRLLSASLQSLLVVAVVLLLCRSLPRLSPSARAGLWWLASLQLVVGLLWSSPLSLAWLPADALQSVSVPVAHAVELPAPVGSPLLAAAPPALASPATATPAAWSWPMALAWAWVLGLAWMLARTLRGYQATRQLLRRSLACGDASLLQALQLAASAHGLRASPRLRLSRDIESPQLVGPWRPVLLLPADYLQSMRDDELDMALTHELVHLQRGDLWWGMVPALAQHLFFFHPLAHLGAREYGLAREASCDAAVIAGNRHCARDYGRLLIRLGVAARPSAGLASASPTFRILKRRLVMLQHTASLPRVVALAILGLVAVVGVVPYRLTAAPAIGQAAAPRAASAAVPATARVAPVAPEAGATPAAIAPKAVAGSGVRAAKVPASPASKSAPMPPLPAVPPPPHPNHAAPPAPPAPPAASQVPAPPAPPAPPPRSSMHHDGGGFSYVVLQGDHTYARGSSADMREAQRQRRGNEELMWLRKGEVRYVVRDPAILKKMRTVHDEMTALGDAQMRLGERQAQLGGQQGELGGRQAEIGAQLGHLSVLQAQQSLALAAGRVATTAPQARSEEKFASLQARQQALSRQMEALSVRQQALGREQAALGLRQTAASERASRQAAALVEQAVASGAAQLVKR
;
A
#
# COMPACT_ATOMS: atom_id res chain seq x y z
N MET A 1 -15.87 -30.70 -4.42
CA MET A 1 -16.83 -29.60 -4.19
C MET A 1 -17.98 -29.83 -5.16
N ASN A 2 -19.22 -30.02 -4.67
CA ASN A 2 -20.36 -30.22 -5.56
C ASN A 2 -20.64 -28.88 -6.30
N VAL A 3 -20.83 -28.93 -7.62
CA VAL A 3 -21.14 -27.75 -8.45
C VAL A 3 -22.43 -27.07 -7.98
N ASP A 4 -23.40 -27.85 -7.50
CA ASP A 4 -24.65 -27.34 -6.93
C ASP A 4 -24.41 -26.40 -5.73
N PHE A 5 -23.43 -26.73 -4.89
CA PHE A 5 -23.06 -25.87 -3.75
C PHE A 5 -22.44 -24.56 -4.23
N VAL A 6 -21.60 -24.60 -5.27
CA VAL A 6 -20.99 -23.38 -5.83
C VAL A 6 -22.06 -22.46 -6.40
N VAL A 7 -23.02 -23.03 -7.15
CA VAL A 7 -24.10 -22.28 -7.79
C VAL A 7 -25.10 -21.74 -6.75
N ALA A 8 -25.59 -22.60 -5.84
CA ALA A 8 -26.66 -22.22 -4.91
C ALA A 8 -26.18 -21.36 -3.74
N VAL A 9 -24.90 -21.50 -3.33
CA VAL A 9 -24.39 -20.87 -2.11
C VAL A 9 -23.28 -19.86 -2.40
N LEU A 10 -22.24 -20.24 -3.15
CA LEU A 10 -21.07 -19.37 -3.31
C LEU A 10 -21.32 -18.19 -4.27
N LEU A 11 -21.97 -18.41 -5.42
CA LEU A 11 -22.23 -17.33 -6.39
C LEU A 11 -23.06 -16.17 -5.79
N PRO A 12 -24.19 -16.41 -5.07
CA PRO A 12 -24.93 -15.33 -4.42
C PRO A 12 -24.09 -14.57 -3.38
N ARG A 13 -23.24 -15.29 -2.62
CA ARG A 13 -22.35 -14.68 -1.63
C ARG A 13 -21.27 -13.83 -2.29
N LEU A 14 -20.64 -14.31 -3.37
CA LEU A 14 -19.69 -13.53 -4.15
C LEU A 14 -20.31 -12.24 -4.69
N LEU A 15 -21.55 -12.31 -5.20
CA LEU A 15 -22.26 -11.12 -5.69
C LEU A 15 -22.55 -10.13 -4.55
N SER A 16 -23.16 -10.60 -3.45
CA SER A 16 -23.50 -9.74 -2.31
C SER A 16 -22.27 -9.08 -1.67
N ALA A 17 -21.18 -9.85 -1.48
CA ALA A 17 -19.94 -9.33 -0.93
C ALA A 17 -19.29 -8.29 -1.86
N SER A 18 -19.37 -8.49 -3.18
CA SER A 18 -18.87 -7.55 -4.19
C SER A 18 -19.71 -6.27 -4.28
N LEU A 19 -21.01 -6.34 -3.98
CA LEU A 19 -21.86 -5.15 -3.91
C LEU A 19 -21.61 -4.36 -2.63
N GLN A 20 -21.49 -5.05 -1.49
CA GLN A 20 -21.17 -4.42 -0.21
C GLN A 20 -19.77 -3.78 -0.22
N SER A 21 -18.79 -4.39 -0.88
CA SER A 21 -17.43 -3.85 -0.97
C SER A 21 -17.38 -2.50 -1.69
N LEU A 22 -18.30 -2.22 -2.63
CA LEU A 22 -18.41 -0.90 -3.28
C LEU A 22 -18.60 0.20 -2.23
N LEU A 23 -19.53 0.00 -1.30
CA LEU A 23 -19.83 0.96 -0.23
C LEU A 23 -18.65 1.09 0.73
N VAL A 24 -18.10 -0.04 1.20
CA VAL A 24 -16.97 -0.04 2.16
C VAL A 24 -15.75 0.63 1.56
N VAL A 25 -15.39 0.30 0.32
CA VAL A 25 -14.25 0.91 -0.38
C VAL A 25 -14.50 2.39 -0.65
N ALA A 26 -15.72 2.81 -1.01
CA ALA A 26 -16.06 4.22 -1.17
C ALA A 26 -15.89 5.00 0.15
N VAL A 27 -16.36 4.45 1.28
CA VAL A 27 -16.17 5.05 2.61
C VAL A 27 -14.69 5.12 2.97
N VAL A 28 -13.92 4.06 2.76
CA VAL A 28 -12.48 4.04 3.04
C VAL A 28 -11.74 5.07 2.18
N LEU A 29 -12.08 5.18 0.89
CA LEU A 29 -11.53 6.20 0.00
C LEU A 29 -11.86 7.60 0.48
N LEU A 30 -13.12 7.86 0.85
CA LEU A 30 -13.56 9.14 1.38
C LEU A 30 -12.80 9.50 2.66
N LEU A 31 -12.70 8.58 3.63
CA LEU A 31 -11.95 8.78 4.86
C LEU A 31 -10.47 9.09 4.58
N CYS A 32 -9.83 8.31 3.70
CA CYS A 32 -8.43 8.53 3.34
C CYS A 32 -8.18 9.87 2.64
N ARG A 33 -9.17 10.39 1.89
CA ARG A 33 -9.07 11.68 1.19
C ARG A 33 -9.42 12.86 2.09
N SER A 34 -10.48 12.75 2.88
CA SER A 34 -11.01 13.82 3.73
C SER A 34 -10.19 14.01 5.01
N LEU A 35 -9.48 12.97 5.47
CA LEU A 35 -8.65 13.02 6.67
C LEU A 35 -7.17 12.81 6.28
N PRO A 36 -6.49 13.83 5.72
CA PRO A 36 -5.09 13.70 5.29
C PRO A 36 -4.13 13.42 6.45
N ARG A 37 -4.53 13.72 7.70
CA ARG A 37 -3.80 13.42 8.95
C ARG A 37 -3.96 11.97 9.44
N LEU A 38 -4.72 11.11 8.75
CA LEU A 38 -4.74 9.68 9.08
C LEU A 38 -3.33 9.09 8.92
N SER A 39 -2.83 8.46 9.97
CA SER A 39 -1.53 7.80 9.93
C SER A 39 -1.50 6.70 8.87
N PRO A 40 -0.34 6.40 8.26
CA PRO A 40 -0.21 5.30 7.31
C PRO A 40 -0.69 3.96 7.90
N SER A 41 -0.45 3.71 9.19
CA SER A 41 -0.94 2.50 9.89
C SER A 41 -2.47 2.44 9.93
N ALA A 42 -3.15 3.56 10.20
CA ALA A 42 -4.61 3.61 10.21
C ALA A 42 -5.19 3.36 8.81
N ARG A 43 -4.57 3.95 7.77
CA ARG A 43 -4.94 3.68 6.38
C ARG A 43 -4.76 2.21 6.02
N ALA A 44 -3.65 1.59 6.43
CA ALA A 44 -3.42 0.16 6.25
C ALA A 44 -4.52 -0.67 6.93
N GLY A 45 -4.89 -0.33 8.17
CA GLY A 45 -5.99 -0.98 8.89
C GLY A 45 -7.33 -0.88 8.14
N LEU A 46 -7.68 0.29 7.62
CA LEU A 46 -8.93 0.48 6.86
C LEU A 46 -8.99 -0.38 5.58
N TRP A 47 -7.91 -0.40 4.80
CA TRP A 47 -7.84 -1.23 3.59
C TRP A 47 -7.77 -2.73 3.90
N TRP A 48 -7.17 -3.09 5.04
CA TRP A 48 -7.20 -4.46 5.55
C TRP A 48 -8.63 -4.88 5.92
N LEU A 49 -9.40 -4.03 6.61
CA LEU A 49 -10.81 -4.29 6.92
C LEU A 49 -11.68 -4.41 5.66
N ALA A 50 -11.47 -3.55 4.66
CA ALA A 50 -12.17 -3.66 3.38
C ALA A 50 -11.91 -5.00 2.69
N SER A 51 -10.69 -5.51 2.80
CA SER A 51 -10.32 -6.83 2.28
C SER A 51 -10.89 -7.97 3.14
N LEU A 52 -10.89 -7.80 4.47
CA LEU A 52 -11.50 -8.75 5.40
C LEU A 52 -13.00 -8.91 5.14
N GLN A 53 -13.72 -7.81 4.86
CA GLN A 53 -15.15 -7.84 4.52
C GLN A 53 -15.46 -8.77 3.36
N LEU A 54 -14.63 -8.78 2.31
CA LEU A 54 -14.82 -9.68 1.17
C LEU A 54 -14.66 -11.16 1.57
N VAL A 55 -13.64 -11.47 2.38
CA VAL A 55 -13.40 -12.84 2.86
C VAL A 55 -14.52 -13.28 3.80
N VAL A 56 -14.91 -12.42 4.75
CA VAL A 56 -15.99 -12.69 5.70
C VAL A 56 -17.33 -12.82 4.97
N GLY A 57 -17.65 -11.93 4.03
CA GLY A 57 -18.89 -11.98 3.26
C GLY A 57 -19.04 -13.27 2.42
N LEU A 58 -17.94 -13.89 2.00
CA LEU A 58 -17.99 -15.18 1.32
C LEU A 58 -18.17 -16.36 2.29
N LEU A 59 -17.49 -16.33 3.44
CA LEU A 59 -17.45 -17.44 4.39
C LEU A 59 -18.64 -17.45 5.36
N TRP A 60 -19.21 -16.28 5.67
CA TRP A 60 -20.26 -16.12 6.65
C TRP A 60 -21.61 -16.61 6.09
N SER A 61 -22.25 -17.54 6.79
CA SER A 61 -23.45 -18.22 6.31
C SER A 61 -24.76 -17.49 6.60
N SER A 62 -24.77 -16.58 7.58
CA SER A 62 -25.99 -15.91 8.08
C SER A 62 -25.84 -14.39 8.08
N PRO A 63 -26.14 -13.69 6.97
CA PRO A 63 -26.08 -12.23 6.93
C PRO A 63 -27.15 -11.61 7.85
N LEU A 64 -26.86 -10.45 8.43
CA LEU A 64 -27.85 -9.71 9.23
C LEU A 64 -28.92 -9.12 8.32
N SER A 65 -30.18 -9.45 8.60
CA SER A 65 -31.32 -8.95 7.83
C SER A 65 -31.68 -7.52 8.27
N LEU A 66 -31.55 -6.56 7.36
CA LEU A 66 -32.02 -5.19 7.52
C LEU A 66 -33.36 -5.04 6.80
N ALA A 67 -34.43 -4.99 7.59
CA ALA A 67 -35.82 -4.82 7.15
C ALA A 67 -36.09 -3.38 6.67
N TRP A 68 -35.57 -3.00 5.50
CA TRP A 68 -35.64 -1.62 4.99
C TRP A 68 -36.48 -1.45 3.72
N LEU A 69 -36.70 -2.53 2.96
CA LEU A 69 -37.53 -2.46 1.75
C LEU A 69 -39.02 -2.42 2.13
N PRO A 70 -39.85 -1.58 1.49
CA PRO A 70 -41.29 -1.66 1.66
C PRO A 70 -41.76 -3.07 1.26
N ALA A 71 -42.64 -3.66 2.08
CA ALA A 71 -43.30 -4.90 1.68
C ALA A 71 -44.18 -4.57 0.49
N ASP A 72 -43.74 -4.91 -0.72
CA ASP A 72 -44.67 -5.02 -1.83
C ASP A 72 -45.70 -6.07 -1.43
N ALA A 73 -46.90 -5.60 -1.12
CA ALA A 73 -48.08 -6.42 -0.97
C ALA A 73 -48.45 -6.99 -2.34
N LEU A 74 -47.59 -7.82 -2.91
CA LEU A 74 -48.01 -8.77 -3.94
C LEU A 74 -48.86 -9.80 -3.20
N GLN A 75 -50.14 -9.47 -3.09
CA GLN A 75 -51.19 -10.44 -2.81
C GLN A 75 -50.88 -11.65 -3.70
N SER A 76 -50.68 -12.81 -3.07
CA SER A 76 -50.90 -14.07 -3.75
C SER A 76 -52.34 -14.01 -4.25
N VAL A 77 -52.51 -13.69 -5.54
CA VAL A 77 -53.74 -14.03 -6.25
C VAL A 77 -53.83 -15.54 -6.15
N SER A 78 -54.55 -16.00 -5.13
CA SER A 78 -55.03 -17.35 -5.05
C SER A 78 -55.98 -17.47 -6.22
N VAL A 79 -55.49 -18.03 -7.33
CA VAL A 79 -56.37 -18.47 -8.39
C VAL A 79 -57.35 -19.43 -7.72
N PRO A 80 -58.66 -19.15 -7.67
CA PRO A 80 -59.59 -20.11 -7.14
C PRO A 80 -59.48 -21.34 -8.04
N VAL A 81 -59.04 -22.45 -7.47
CA VAL A 81 -59.19 -23.76 -8.11
C VAL A 81 -60.67 -23.88 -8.40
N ALA A 82 -61.01 -23.95 -9.68
CA ALA A 82 -62.37 -24.19 -10.14
C ALA A 82 -62.89 -25.41 -9.37
N HIS A 83 -63.95 -25.21 -8.58
CA HIS A 83 -64.68 -26.32 -8.02
C HIS A 83 -65.18 -27.15 -9.20
N ALA A 84 -64.67 -28.37 -9.31
CA ALA A 84 -65.25 -29.36 -10.19
C ALA A 84 -66.72 -29.50 -9.80
N VAL A 85 -67.59 -29.33 -10.80
CA VAL A 85 -69.03 -29.56 -10.68
C VAL A 85 -69.23 -31.02 -10.30
N GLU A 86 -69.61 -31.28 -9.05
CA GLU A 86 -70.17 -32.56 -8.63
C GLU A 86 -71.57 -32.70 -9.26
N LEU A 87 -71.67 -33.59 -10.25
CA LEU A 87 -72.94 -34.18 -10.66
C LEU A 87 -73.26 -35.34 -9.69
N PRO A 88 -74.50 -35.48 -9.20
CA PRO A 88 -74.84 -36.55 -8.27
C PRO A 88 -74.88 -37.91 -9.00
N ALA A 89 -74.10 -38.87 -8.49
CA ALA A 89 -74.13 -40.26 -8.94
C ALA A 89 -75.45 -40.94 -8.52
N PRO A 90 -76.04 -41.82 -9.36
CA PRO A 90 -77.09 -42.72 -8.90
C PRO A 90 -76.49 -43.91 -8.14
N VAL A 91 -77.23 -44.34 -7.12
CA VAL A 91 -76.96 -45.47 -6.22
C VAL A 91 -76.97 -46.80 -6.98
N GLY A 92 -75.99 -47.68 -6.75
CA GLY A 92 -76.09 -49.07 -7.21
C GLY A 92 -74.81 -49.93 -7.19
N SER A 93 -74.56 -50.56 -6.05
CA SER A 93 -73.85 -51.84 -5.82
C SER A 93 -72.32 -52.00 -5.96
N PRO A 94 -71.71 -52.82 -5.07
CA PRO A 94 -70.27 -52.91 -4.89
C PRO A 94 -69.68 -54.03 -5.77
N LEU A 95 -68.62 -53.73 -6.51
CA LEU A 95 -67.76 -54.76 -7.07
C LEU A 95 -66.30 -54.35 -6.85
N LEU A 96 -65.56 -55.26 -6.21
CA LEU A 96 -64.11 -55.26 -6.08
C LEU A 96 -63.45 -54.79 -7.38
N ALA A 97 -62.84 -53.61 -7.35
CA ALA A 97 -61.80 -53.21 -8.28
C ALA A 97 -60.59 -52.82 -7.45
N ALA A 98 -59.70 -53.80 -7.24
CA ALA A 98 -58.35 -53.54 -6.77
C ALA A 98 -57.71 -52.53 -7.73
N ALA A 99 -57.56 -51.29 -7.29
CA ALA A 99 -56.76 -50.31 -8.01
C ALA A 99 -55.32 -50.84 -8.05
N PRO A 100 -54.67 -50.91 -9.23
CA PRO A 100 -53.27 -51.28 -9.27
C PRO A 100 -52.47 -50.22 -8.48
N PRO A 101 -51.39 -50.61 -7.77
CA PRO A 101 -50.51 -49.62 -7.18
C PRO A 101 -50.05 -48.72 -8.32
N ALA A 102 -50.29 -47.41 -8.18
CA ALA A 102 -49.75 -46.43 -9.09
C ALA A 102 -48.24 -46.68 -9.18
N LEU A 103 -47.79 -47.18 -10.33
CA LEU A 103 -46.38 -47.31 -10.65
C LEU A 103 -45.80 -45.92 -10.43
N ALA A 104 -44.98 -45.78 -9.38
CA ALA A 104 -44.19 -44.58 -9.18
C ALA A 104 -43.47 -44.33 -10.51
N SER A 105 -43.84 -43.26 -11.21
CA SER A 105 -43.09 -42.84 -12.39
C SER A 105 -41.64 -42.74 -11.93
N PRO A 106 -40.69 -43.44 -12.58
CA PRO A 106 -39.30 -43.22 -12.26
C PRO A 106 -39.08 -41.73 -12.47
N ALA A 107 -38.64 -41.03 -11.42
CA ALA A 107 -38.21 -39.65 -11.55
C ALA A 107 -37.16 -39.65 -12.66
N THR A 108 -37.57 -39.26 -13.86
CA THR A 108 -36.66 -39.09 -14.99
C THR A 108 -35.71 -38.01 -14.51
N ALA A 109 -34.51 -38.43 -14.11
CA ALA A 109 -33.40 -37.53 -13.84
C ALA A 109 -33.20 -36.74 -15.13
N THR A 110 -33.77 -35.53 -15.20
CA THR A 110 -33.53 -34.61 -16.28
C THR A 110 -32.02 -34.47 -16.39
N PRO A 111 -31.41 -34.76 -17.55
CA PRO A 111 -29.97 -34.60 -17.71
C PRO A 111 -29.63 -33.16 -17.32
N ALA A 112 -28.59 -32.98 -16.50
CA ALA A 112 -28.19 -31.69 -15.98
C ALA A 112 -27.88 -30.75 -17.16
N ALA A 113 -28.89 -29.98 -17.57
CA ALA A 113 -28.77 -29.06 -18.68
C ALA A 113 -27.78 -27.95 -18.29
N TRP A 114 -26.84 -27.67 -19.18
CA TRP A 114 -25.86 -26.62 -18.98
C TRP A 114 -26.57 -25.28 -18.76
N SER A 115 -26.46 -24.74 -17.54
CA SER A 115 -27.04 -23.45 -17.15
C SER A 115 -25.96 -22.38 -17.06
N TRP A 116 -26.29 -21.12 -17.36
CA TRP A 116 -25.32 -20.01 -17.26
C TRP A 116 -24.71 -19.85 -15.85
N PRO A 117 -25.40 -20.14 -14.72
CA PRO A 117 -24.75 -20.12 -13.40
C PRO A 117 -23.69 -21.21 -13.26
N MET A 118 -23.91 -22.38 -13.89
CA MET A 118 -22.91 -23.45 -13.91
C MET A 118 -21.68 -23.04 -14.71
N ALA A 119 -21.84 -22.33 -15.83
CA ALA A 119 -20.73 -21.73 -16.57
C ALA A 119 -19.93 -20.73 -15.72
N LEU A 120 -20.61 -19.86 -14.97
CA LEU A 120 -19.95 -18.92 -14.05
C LEU A 120 -19.23 -19.61 -12.89
N ALA A 121 -19.83 -20.67 -12.32
CA ALA A 121 -19.20 -21.47 -11.28
C ALA A 121 -17.89 -22.09 -11.78
N TRP A 122 -17.91 -22.69 -12.99
CA TRP A 122 -16.70 -23.22 -13.62
C TRP A 122 -15.67 -22.14 -13.94
N ALA A 123 -16.09 -21.01 -14.50
CA ALA A 123 -15.21 -19.88 -14.76
C ALA A 123 -14.53 -19.37 -13.47
N TRP A 124 -15.28 -19.30 -12.37
CA TRP A 124 -14.74 -18.91 -11.07
C TRP A 124 -13.74 -19.94 -10.53
N VAL A 125 -14.06 -21.24 -10.59
CA VAL A 125 -13.15 -22.33 -10.17
C VAL A 125 -11.86 -22.32 -10.99
N LEU A 126 -11.95 -22.17 -12.31
CA LEU A 126 -10.80 -22.09 -13.20
C LEU A 126 -9.95 -20.85 -12.91
N GLY A 127 -10.58 -19.69 -12.67
CA GLY A 127 -9.87 -18.48 -12.28
C GLY A 127 -9.16 -18.61 -10.92
N LEU A 128 -9.80 -19.26 -9.95
CA LEU A 128 -9.20 -19.55 -8.65
C LEU A 128 -8.01 -20.52 -8.79
N ALA A 129 -8.14 -21.56 -9.61
CA ALA A 129 -7.06 -22.49 -9.91
C ALA A 129 -5.87 -21.79 -10.58
N TRP A 130 -6.14 -20.88 -11.52
CA TRP A 130 -5.11 -20.06 -12.15
C TRP A 130 -4.39 -19.13 -11.15
N MET A 131 -5.14 -18.46 -10.28
CA MET A 131 -4.58 -17.66 -9.19
C MET A 131 -3.71 -18.49 -8.24
N LEU A 132 -4.18 -19.69 -7.86
CA LEU A 132 -3.43 -20.61 -7.01
C LEU A 132 -2.14 -21.08 -7.70
N ALA A 133 -2.18 -21.42 -8.99
CA ALA A 133 -1.01 -21.78 -9.77
C ALA A 133 0.00 -20.63 -9.86
N ARG A 134 -0.47 -19.38 -9.98
CA ARG A 134 0.38 -18.18 -9.95
C ARG A 134 1.08 -18.02 -8.60
N THR A 135 0.35 -18.20 -7.50
CA THR A 135 0.90 -18.14 -6.14
C THR A 135 1.86 -19.27 -5.85
N LEU A 136 1.56 -20.49 -6.32
CA LEU A 136 2.47 -21.63 -6.18
C LEU A 136 3.77 -21.40 -6.96
N ARG A 137 3.72 -20.84 -8.17
CA ARG A 137 4.91 -20.43 -8.92
C ARG A 137 5.73 -19.38 -8.17
N GLY A 138 5.09 -18.36 -7.59
CA GLY A 138 5.77 -17.36 -6.76
C GLY A 138 6.42 -17.96 -5.51
N TYR A 139 5.74 -18.91 -4.86
CA TYR A 139 6.28 -19.66 -3.72
C TYR A 139 7.49 -20.51 -4.11
N GLN A 140 7.41 -21.21 -5.25
CA GLN A 140 8.52 -21.99 -5.80
C GLN A 140 9.72 -21.10 -6.14
N ALA A 141 9.49 -19.95 -6.78
CA ALA A 141 10.54 -18.97 -7.07
C ALA A 141 11.23 -18.47 -5.79
N THR A 142 10.45 -18.17 -4.74
CA THR A 142 10.98 -17.77 -3.42
C THR A 142 11.80 -18.89 -2.78
N ARG A 143 11.31 -20.14 -2.85
CA ARG A 143 12.06 -21.30 -2.36
C ARG A 143 13.35 -21.50 -3.13
N GLN A 144 13.34 -21.33 -4.45
CA GLN A 144 14.52 -21.44 -5.29
C GLN A 144 15.53 -20.33 -4.96
N LEU A 145 15.06 -19.10 -4.77
CA LEU A 145 15.87 -17.98 -4.31
C LEU A 145 16.54 -18.28 -2.96
N LEU A 146 15.78 -18.79 -1.98
CA LEU A 146 16.33 -19.20 -0.69
C LEU A 146 17.35 -20.33 -0.80
N ARG A 147 17.14 -21.29 -1.72
CA ARG A 147 18.10 -22.37 -1.99
C ARG A 147 19.40 -21.86 -2.61
N ARG A 148 19.33 -20.86 -3.50
CA ARG A 148 20.49 -20.24 -4.15
C ARG A 148 21.23 -19.23 -3.27
N SER A 149 20.54 -18.64 -2.29
CA SER A 149 21.16 -17.71 -1.34
C SER A 149 22.19 -18.39 -0.44
N LEU A 150 23.19 -17.65 -0.01
CA LEU A 150 24.25 -18.12 0.89
C LEU A 150 23.91 -17.75 2.34
N ALA A 151 24.29 -18.59 3.31
CA ALA A 151 24.23 -18.19 4.71
C ALA A 151 25.24 -17.07 4.97
N CYS A 152 24.86 -16.06 5.75
CA CYS A 152 25.81 -15.03 6.16
C CYS A 152 26.78 -15.61 7.19
N GLY A 153 28.09 -15.61 6.88
CA GLY A 153 29.16 -16.03 7.78
C GLY A 153 29.82 -14.90 8.56
N ASP A 154 29.42 -13.64 8.31
CA ASP A 154 29.99 -12.48 8.97
C ASP A 154 29.41 -12.33 10.39
N ALA A 155 30.24 -12.65 11.39
CA ALA A 155 29.86 -12.58 12.79
C ALA A 155 29.48 -11.16 13.24
N SER A 156 30.13 -10.12 12.68
CA SER A 156 29.85 -8.74 13.02
C SER A 156 28.45 -8.30 12.56
N LEU A 157 28.09 -8.68 11.33
CA LEU A 157 26.79 -8.39 10.74
C LEU A 157 25.66 -9.17 11.44
N LEU A 158 25.91 -10.44 11.77
CA LEU A 158 24.98 -11.25 12.57
C LEU A 158 24.74 -10.64 13.95
N GLN A 159 25.80 -10.19 14.62
CA GLN A 159 25.71 -9.53 15.92
C GLN A 159 24.98 -8.18 15.83
N ALA A 160 25.27 -7.37 14.80
CA ALA A 160 24.58 -6.11 14.54
C ALA A 160 23.07 -6.32 14.33
N LEU A 161 22.70 -7.32 13.51
CA LEU A 161 21.31 -7.70 13.30
C LEU A 161 20.63 -8.18 14.60
N GLN A 162 21.34 -8.95 15.43
CA GLN A 162 20.82 -9.41 16.71
C GLN A 162 20.57 -8.25 17.68
N LEU A 163 21.51 -7.30 17.77
CA LEU A 163 21.37 -6.09 18.56
C LEU A 163 20.20 -5.23 18.05
N ALA A 164 20.09 -5.03 16.74
CA ALA A 164 18.98 -4.30 16.12
C ALA A 164 17.63 -4.99 16.40
N ALA A 165 17.54 -6.31 16.21
CA ALA A 165 16.33 -7.08 16.50
C ALA A 165 15.90 -6.95 17.97
N SER A 166 16.86 -7.02 18.90
CA SER A 166 16.60 -6.83 20.33
C SER A 166 16.10 -5.42 20.66
N ALA A 167 16.66 -4.39 19.99
CA ALA A 167 16.22 -2.99 20.16
C ALA A 167 14.79 -2.75 19.65
N HIS A 168 14.34 -3.55 18.68
CA HIS A 168 12.96 -3.57 18.19
C HIS A 168 12.03 -4.48 19.02
N GLY A 169 12.50 -5.07 20.11
CA GLY A 169 11.70 -5.93 20.99
C GLY A 169 11.40 -7.32 20.40
N LEU A 170 12.15 -7.77 19.40
CA LEU A 170 12.01 -9.11 18.86
C LEU A 170 12.64 -10.14 19.79
N ARG A 171 11.94 -11.25 20.02
CA ARG A 171 12.42 -12.37 20.86
C ARG A 171 13.61 -13.11 20.22
N ALA A 172 13.70 -13.10 18.90
CA ALA A 172 14.76 -13.73 18.14
C ALA A 172 15.05 -12.93 16.86
N SER A 173 16.31 -12.88 16.45
CA SER A 173 16.68 -12.32 15.15
C SER A 173 16.24 -13.26 14.01
N PRO A 174 15.84 -12.71 12.85
CA PRO A 174 15.59 -13.53 11.67
C PRO A 174 16.89 -14.15 11.16
N ARG A 175 16.78 -15.27 10.46
CA ARG A 175 17.95 -15.88 9.80
C ARG A 175 18.44 -14.95 8.70
N LEU A 176 19.73 -14.68 8.65
CA LEU A 176 20.34 -13.81 7.64
C LEU A 176 20.94 -14.63 6.50
N ARG A 177 20.55 -14.28 5.26
CA ARG A 177 21.11 -14.88 4.04
C ARG A 177 21.47 -13.79 3.03
N LEU A 178 22.48 -14.06 2.21
CA LEU A 178 22.96 -13.18 1.15
C LEU A 178 22.54 -13.75 -0.20
N SER A 179 21.99 -12.92 -1.08
CA SER A 179 21.59 -13.35 -2.43
C SER A 179 22.09 -12.37 -3.48
N ARG A 180 22.57 -12.90 -4.62
CA ARG A 180 22.90 -12.11 -5.82
C ARG A 180 21.69 -11.87 -6.72
N ASP A 181 20.62 -12.64 -6.52
CA ASP A 181 19.39 -12.57 -7.32
C ASP A 181 18.43 -11.47 -6.83
N ILE A 182 18.87 -10.57 -5.94
CA ILE A 182 18.05 -9.49 -5.37
C ILE A 182 18.84 -8.19 -5.34
N GLU A 183 18.11 -7.09 -5.51
CA GLU A 183 18.69 -5.74 -5.58
C GLU A 183 18.34 -4.88 -4.36
N SER A 184 17.40 -5.34 -3.52
CA SER A 184 17.04 -4.67 -2.26
C SER A 184 16.88 -5.69 -1.12
N PRO A 185 17.16 -5.30 0.14
CA PRO A 185 16.81 -6.12 1.30
C PRO A 185 15.34 -6.53 1.27
N GLN A 186 15.06 -7.76 1.72
CA GLN A 186 13.69 -8.28 1.79
C GLN A 186 13.53 -9.37 2.85
N LEU A 187 12.42 -9.32 3.58
CA LEU A 187 11.98 -10.37 4.49
C LEU A 187 11.07 -11.38 3.78
N VAL A 188 11.40 -12.67 3.86
CA VAL A 188 10.61 -13.75 3.25
C VAL A 188 10.23 -14.84 4.25
N GLY A 189 9.04 -15.43 4.06
CA GLY A 189 8.55 -16.58 4.84
C GLY A 189 7.80 -16.18 6.13
N PRO A 190 6.46 -16.23 6.17
CA PRO A 190 5.69 -15.81 7.35
C PRO A 190 5.92 -16.68 8.60
N TRP A 191 6.15 -17.99 8.45
CA TRP A 191 6.38 -18.90 9.59
C TRP A 191 7.84 -18.96 10.05
N ARG A 192 8.78 -18.84 9.13
CA ARG A 192 10.23 -18.90 9.40
C ARG A 192 10.89 -17.74 8.66
N PRO A 193 10.83 -16.53 9.23
CA PRO A 193 11.30 -15.33 8.55
C PRO A 193 12.80 -15.41 8.29
N VAL A 194 13.17 -15.21 7.03
CA VAL A 194 14.55 -15.09 6.57
C VAL A 194 14.73 -13.69 6.01
N LEU A 195 15.70 -12.96 6.53
CA LEU A 195 16.12 -11.68 6.02
C LEU A 195 17.16 -11.93 4.93
N LEU A 196 16.87 -11.50 3.71
CA LEU A 196 17.78 -11.57 2.58
C LEU A 196 18.41 -10.20 2.34
N LEU A 197 19.74 -10.15 2.24
CA LEU A 197 20.49 -8.96 1.81
C LEU A 197 21.07 -9.14 0.40
N PRO A 198 21.10 -8.07 -0.42
CA PRO A 198 21.69 -8.10 -1.75
C PRO A 198 23.21 -8.22 -1.63
N ALA A 199 23.79 -9.37 -2.00
CA ALA A 199 25.21 -9.64 -1.80
C ALA A 199 26.11 -8.63 -2.51
N ASP A 200 25.76 -8.25 -3.74
CA ASP A 200 26.57 -7.37 -4.59
C ASP A 200 26.43 -5.90 -4.16
N TYR A 201 25.27 -5.52 -3.64
CA TYR A 201 25.00 -4.15 -3.24
C TYR A 201 25.42 -3.86 -1.80
N LEU A 202 25.45 -4.88 -0.93
CA LEU A 202 25.81 -4.77 0.48
C LEU A 202 27.16 -4.10 0.70
N GLN A 203 28.16 -4.42 -0.13
CA GLN A 203 29.51 -3.81 -0.04
C GLN A 203 29.53 -2.31 -0.36
N SER A 204 28.53 -1.83 -1.11
CA SER A 204 28.39 -0.42 -1.50
C SER A 204 27.40 0.37 -0.62
N MET A 205 26.77 -0.29 0.35
CA MET A 205 25.88 0.34 1.32
C MET A 205 26.71 0.94 2.45
N ARG A 206 26.42 2.19 2.79
CA ARG A 206 26.98 2.81 4.00
C ARG A 206 26.35 2.19 5.24
N ASP A 207 27.04 2.24 6.38
CA ASP A 207 26.53 1.67 7.64
C ASP A 207 25.14 2.22 8.03
N ASP A 208 24.90 3.52 7.85
CA ASP A 208 23.56 4.09 8.12
C ASP A 208 22.51 3.61 7.13
N GLU A 209 22.89 3.35 5.87
CA GLU A 209 21.97 2.84 4.86
C GLU A 209 21.56 1.42 5.18
N LEU A 210 22.51 0.62 5.65
CA LEU A 210 22.26 -0.71 6.13
C LEU A 210 21.40 -0.68 7.41
N ASP A 211 21.70 0.18 8.38
CA ASP A 211 20.89 0.31 9.60
C ASP A 211 19.45 0.75 9.30
N MET A 212 19.26 1.72 8.41
CA MET A 212 17.93 2.14 7.95
C MET A 212 17.18 1.00 7.23
N ALA A 213 17.86 0.24 6.37
CA ALA A 213 17.25 -0.87 5.66
C ALA A 213 16.90 -2.04 6.59
N LEU A 214 17.79 -2.40 7.51
CA LEU A 214 17.53 -3.42 8.53
C LEU A 214 16.39 -2.99 9.45
N THR A 215 16.39 -1.73 9.90
CA THR A 215 15.29 -1.16 10.69
C THR A 215 13.95 -1.32 9.97
N HIS A 216 13.89 -1.02 8.67
CA HIS A 216 12.68 -1.19 7.86
C HIS A 216 12.21 -2.65 7.84
N GLU A 217 13.09 -3.60 7.55
CA GLU A 217 12.75 -5.04 7.50
C GLU A 217 12.38 -5.59 8.89
N LEU A 218 13.04 -5.12 9.96
CA LEU A 218 12.74 -5.51 11.34
C LEU A 218 11.38 -4.97 11.81
N VAL A 219 10.97 -3.79 11.35
CA VAL A 219 9.61 -3.27 11.60
C VAL A 219 8.55 -4.14 10.94
N HIS A 220 8.78 -4.60 9.70
CA HIS A 220 7.89 -5.58 9.07
C HIS A 220 7.76 -6.87 9.89
N LEU A 221 8.89 -7.37 10.41
CA LEU A 221 8.90 -8.56 11.25
C LEU A 221 8.19 -8.33 12.59
N GLN A 222 8.46 -7.22 13.27
CA GLN A 222 7.86 -6.84 14.55
C GLN A 222 6.32 -6.76 14.46
N ARG A 223 5.80 -6.22 13.35
CA ARG A 223 4.37 -6.06 13.13
C ARG A 223 3.69 -7.31 12.58
N GLY A 224 4.45 -8.31 12.14
CA GLY A 224 3.91 -9.51 11.51
C GLY A 224 3.32 -9.22 10.12
N ASP A 225 3.89 -8.27 9.38
CA ASP A 225 3.31 -7.75 8.14
C ASP A 225 3.16 -8.82 7.03
N LEU A 226 3.97 -9.88 7.09
CA LEU A 226 3.84 -11.06 6.22
C LEU A 226 2.55 -11.84 6.49
N TRP A 227 2.10 -11.91 7.74
CA TRP A 227 0.85 -12.55 8.14
C TRP A 227 -0.35 -11.70 7.79
N TRP A 228 -0.33 -10.42 8.16
CA TRP A 228 -1.43 -9.50 7.86
C TRP A 228 -1.68 -9.34 6.36
N GLY A 229 -0.63 -9.46 5.54
CA GLY A 229 -0.74 -9.46 4.08
C GLY A 229 -1.50 -10.65 3.48
N MET A 230 -1.75 -11.72 4.23
CA MET A 230 -2.47 -12.89 3.73
C MET A 230 -3.95 -12.61 3.45
N VAL A 231 -4.60 -11.76 4.25
CA VAL A 231 -6.04 -11.45 4.09
C VAL A 231 -6.32 -10.67 2.80
N PRO A 232 -5.64 -9.54 2.51
CA PRO A 232 -5.81 -8.85 1.23
C PRO A 232 -5.42 -9.71 0.03
N ALA A 233 -4.39 -10.55 0.16
CA ALA A 233 -4.03 -11.48 -0.89
C ALA A 233 -5.15 -12.52 -1.12
N LEU A 234 -5.70 -13.11 -0.07
CA LEU A 234 -6.80 -14.07 -0.16
C LEU A 234 -8.05 -13.43 -0.78
N ALA A 235 -8.42 -12.22 -0.36
CA ALA A 235 -9.52 -11.46 -0.95
C ALA A 235 -9.31 -11.27 -2.46
N GLN A 236 -8.10 -10.87 -2.87
CA GLN A 236 -7.74 -10.72 -4.28
C GLN A 236 -7.84 -12.04 -5.08
N HIS A 237 -7.54 -13.19 -4.47
CA HIS A 237 -7.66 -14.50 -5.13
C HIS A 237 -9.12 -14.92 -5.30
N LEU A 238 -9.91 -14.83 -4.23
CA LEU A 238 -11.32 -15.23 -4.21
C LEU A 238 -12.16 -14.32 -5.12
N PHE A 239 -11.79 -13.05 -5.20
CA PHE A 239 -12.46 -12.01 -6.00
C PHE A 239 -11.54 -11.50 -7.12
N PHE A 240 -10.82 -12.40 -7.80
CA PHE A 240 -9.87 -12.03 -8.86
C PHE A 240 -10.49 -11.21 -10.01
N PHE A 241 -11.81 -11.34 -10.22
CA PHE A 241 -12.57 -10.59 -11.22
C PHE A 241 -12.98 -9.18 -10.72
N HIS A 242 -12.90 -8.90 -9.42
CA HIS A 242 -13.42 -7.69 -8.81
C HIS A 242 -12.33 -6.61 -8.67
N PRO A 243 -12.39 -5.48 -9.40
CA PRO A 243 -11.32 -4.48 -9.43
C PRO A 243 -11.05 -3.84 -8.07
N LEU A 244 -12.05 -3.73 -7.19
CA LEU A 244 -11.85 -3.13 -5.87
C LEU A 244 -11.13 -4.04 -4.89
N ALA A 245 -11.15 -5.37 -5.09
CA ALA A 245 -10.32 -6.29 -4.32
C ALA A 245 -8.83 -6.06 -4.64
N HIS A 246 -8.50 -5.86 -5.92
CA HIS A 246 -7.14 -5.50 -6.36
C HIS A 246 -6.73 -4.10 -5.85
N LEU A 247 -7.65 -3.13 -5.88
CA LEU A 247 -7.40 -1.80 -5.32
C LEU A 247 -7.11 -1.89 -3.82
N GLY A 248 -7.94 -2.61 -3.06
CA GLY A 248 -7.78 -2.79 -1.62
C GLY A 248 -6.44 -3.42 -1.25
N ALA A 249 -6.06 -4.50 -1.93
CA ALA A 249 -4.75 -5.14 -1.74
C ALA A 249 -3.58 -4.20 -2.06
N ARG A 250 -3.69 -3.42 -3.15
CA ARG A 250 -2.66 -2.46 -3.56
C ARG A 250 -2.51 -1.30 -2.56
N GLU A 251 -3.63 -0.71 -2.15
CA GLU A 251 -3.64 0.43 -1.22
C GLU A 251 -3.23 0.00 0.20
N TYR A 252 -3.63 -1.20 0.64
CA TYR A 252 -3.10 -1.83 1.84
C TYR A 252 -1.58 -1.94 1.77
N GLY A 253 -1.04 -2.52 0.68
CA GLY A 253 0.39 -2.69 0.48
C GLY A 253 1.13 -1.36 0.58
N LEU A 254 0.67 -0.32 -0.12
CA LEU A 254 1.26 1.01 -0.07
C LEU A 254 1.22 1.62 1.34
N ALA A 255 0.08 1.56 2.02
CA ALA A 255 -0.08 2.13 3.36
C ALA A 255 0.79 1.40 4.40
N ARG A 256 0.95 0.08 4.25
CA ARG A 256 1.85 -0.75 5.04
C ARG A 256 3.32 -0.34 4.86
N GLU A 257 3.79 -0.20 3.61
CA GLU A 257 5.15 0.29 3.34
C GLU A 257 5.36 1.68 3.93
N ALA A 258 4.44 2.62 3.70
CA ALA A 258 4.50 3.97 4.25
C ALA A 258 4.48 4.00 5.79
N SER A 259 3.80 3.03 6.42
CA SER A 259 3.80 2.85 7.88
C SER A 259 5.14 2.34 8.40
N CYS A 260 5.87 1.55 7.63
CA CYS A 260 7.22 1.10 7.98
C CYS A 260 8.21 2.25 7.76
N ASP A 261 8.10 2.97 6.65
CA ASP A 261 8.87 4.17 6.34
C ASP A 261 8.77 5.21 7.47
N ALA A 262 7.55 5.50 7.93
CA ALA A 262 7.31 6.42 9.04
C ALA A 262 7.95 5.95 10.35
N ALA A 263 8.02 4.63 10.59
CA ALA A 263 8.64 4.08 11.80
C ALA A 263 10.17 4.23 11.79
N VAL A 264 10.81 4.13 10.62
CA VAL A 264 12.27 4.33 10.47
C VAL A 264 12.67 5.75 10.86
N ILE A 265 11.87 6.76 10.49
CA ILE A 265 12.15 8.18 10.73
C ILE A 265 11.54 8.73 12.03
N ALA A 266 10.76 7.93 12.77
CA ALA A 266 10.08 8.38 13.99
C ALA A 266 11.03 8.63 15.17
N GLY A 267 12.21 8.00 15.16
CA GLY A 267 13.28 8.32 16.11
C GLY A 267 14.26 9.31 15.47
N ASN A 268 14.73 10.31 16.23
CA ASN A 268 15.78 11.27 15.82
C ASN A 268 17.13 10.63 15.43
N ARG A 269 17.18 9.29 15.25
CA ARG A 269 18.33 8.53 14.73
C ARG A 269 18.58 8.77 13.25
N HIS A 270 17.54 8.92 12.44
CA HIS A 270 17.67 9.01 10.98
C HIS A 270 16.87 10.20 10.44
N CYS A 271 17.48 11.02 9.59
CA CYS A 271 16.77 12.11 8.94
C CYS A 271 15.94 11.61 7.74
N ALA A 272 14.75 12.17 7.52
CA ALA A 272 13.86 11.77 6.43
C ALA A 272 14.49 11.92 5.04
N ARG A 273 15.46 12.85 4.88
CA ARG A 273 16.17 13.08 3.62
C ARG A 273 17.10 11.90 3.26
N ASP A 274 17.88 11.43 4.22
CA ASP A 274 18.80 10.30 4.01
C ASP A 274 18.03 9.02 3.72
N TYR A 275 16.94 8.80 4.45
CA TYR A 275 16.05 7.68 4.20
C TYR A 275 15.37 7.76 2.82
N GLY A 276 14.90 8.94 2.42
CA GLY A 276 14.35 9.15 1.08
C GLY A 276 15.35 8.87 -0.04
N ARG A 277 16.63 9.25 0.14
CA ARG A 277 17.71 8.93 -0.79
C ARG A 277 17.96 7.42 -0.87
N LEU A 278 17.96 6.73 0.27
CA LEU A 278 18.06 5.28 0.33
C LEU A 278 16.89 4.62 -0.41
N LEU A 279 15.66 5.07 -0.20
CA LEU A 279 14.48 4.55 -0.90
C LEU A 279 14.56 4.74 -2.42
N ILE A 280 15.16 5.84 -2.90
CA ILE A 280 15.38 6.02 -4.34
C ILE A 280 16.44 5.03 -4.84
N ARG A 281 17.57 4.90 -4.12
CA ARG A 281 18.66 4.00 -4.49
C ARG A 281 18.23 2.53 -4.50
N LEU A 282 17.40 2.11 -3.54
CA LEU A 282 16.82 0.77 -3.44
C LEU A 282 15.54 0.57 -4.27
N GLY A 283 14.82 1.64 -4.60
CA GLY A 283 13.49 1.60 -5.24
C GLY A 283 13.52 1.70 -6.76
N VAL A 284 14.67 2.04 -7.35
CA VAL A 284 14.94 1.93 -8.80
C VAL A 284 15.20 0.47 -9.22
N ALA A 285 15.41 -0.41 -8.24
CA ALA A 285 15.65 -1.82 -8.42
C ALA A 285 14.34 -2.62 -8.58
N ALA A 286 14.31 -3.53 -9.56
CA ALA A 286 13.13 -4.35 -9.86
C ALA A 286 12.98 -5.44 -8.80
N ARG A 287 12.05 -5.28 -7.86
CA ARG A 287 11.70 -6.37 -6.92
C ARG A 287 10.99 -7.49 -7.69
N PRO A 288 11.55 -8.71 -7.79
CA PRO A 288 10.75 -9.84 -8.23
C PRO A 288 9.61 -10.00 -7.22
N SER A 289 8.38 -9.89 -7.70
CA SER A 289 7.16 -10.04 -6.90
C SER A 289 6.99 -11.52 -6.48
N ALA A 290 7.80 -11.96 -5.51
CA ALA A 290 7.83 -13.32 -5.00
C ALA A 290 7.25 -13.38 -3.57
N GLY A 291 6.16 -12.65 -3.33
CA GLY A 291 5.42 -12.69 -2.07
C GLY A 291 3.99 -12.22 -2.25
N LEU A 292 3.07 -12.80 -1.47
CA LEU A 292 1.63 -12.49 -1.45
C LEU A 292 1.32 -11.00 -1.19
N ALA A 293 2.31 -10.20 -0.79
CA ALA A 293 2.18 -8.78 -0.45
C ALA A 293 3.24 -7.90 -1.13
N SER A 294 3.58 -8.15 -2.39
CA SER A 294 4.53 -7.29 -3.13
C SER A 294 3.78 -6.26 -3.99
N ALA A 295 3.89 -4.98 -3.63
CA ALA A 295 3.49 -3.87 -4.49
C ALA A 295 4.52 -3.74 -5.62
N SER A 296 4.07 -3.78 -6.88
CA SER A 296 4.92 -3.58 -8.07
C SER A 296 5.81 -2.32 -7.93
N PRO A 297 7.08 -2.35 -8.37
CA PRO A 297 7.97 -1.20 -8.31
C PRO A 297 7.61 -0.22 -9.44
N THR A 298 6.48 0.47 -9.29
CA THR A 298 6.15 1.60 -10.17
C THR A 298 6.71 2.88 -9.54
N PHE A 299 7.36 3.74 -10.31
CA PHE A 299 7.74 5.10 -9.91
C PHE A 299 6.63 5.84 -9.16
N ARG A 300 5.36 5.60 -9.51
CA ARG A 300 4.17 6.13 -8.82
C ARG A 300 4.05 5.70 -7.36
N ILE A 301 4.39 4.45 -7.02
CA ILE A 301 4.36 3.91 -5.65
C ILE A 301 5.51 4.52 -4.84
N LEU A 302 6.72 4.56 -5.41
CA LEU A 302 7.87 5.21 -4.77
C LEU A 302 7.62 6.70 -4.51
N LYS A 303 7.13 7.44 -5.52
CA LYS A 303 6.73 8.85 -5.36
C LYS A 303 5.71 9.02 -4.23
N ARG A 304 4.70 8.16 -4.17
CA ARG A 304 3.65 8.25 -3.16
C ARG A 304 4.17 7.94 -1.74
N ARG A 305 5.12 7.00 -1.60
CA ARG A 305 5.84 6.77 -0.33
C ARG A 305 6.67 7.99 0.09
N LEU A 306 7.44 8.57 -0.83
CA LEU A 306 8.24 9.78 -0.57
C LEU A 306 7.38 10.98 -0.16
N VAL A 307 6.21 11.17 -0.79
CA VAL A 307 5.27 12.23 -0.39
C VAL A 307 4.67 11.95 1.00
N MET A 308 4.33 10.70 1.31
CA MET A 308 3.81 10.34 2.64
C MET A 308 4.85 10.52 3.75
N LEU A 309 6.14 10.35 3.45
CA LEU A 309 7.24 10.64 4.37
C LEU A 309 7.33 12.12 4.78
N GLN A 310 6.80 13.04 3.97
CA GLN A 310 6.81 14.49 4.26
C GLN A 310 5.74 14.90 5.28
N HIS A 311 4.77 14.03 5.56
CA HIS A 311 3.64 14.31 6.44
C HIS A 311 3.62 13.34 7.63
N THR A 312 4.35 13.67 8.69
CA THR A 312 4.44 12.86 9.92
C THR A 312 3.37 13.20 10.96
N ALA A 313 2.66 14.31 10.79
CA ALA A 313 1.56 14.69 11.67
C ALA A 313 0.40 13.68 11.55
N SER A 314 0.05 13.05 12.68
CA SER A 314 -1.00 12.04 12.75
C SER A 314 -2.11 12.42 13.72
N LEU A 315 -3.32 11.95 13.43
CA LEU A 315 -4.44 12.05 14.37
C LEU A 315 -4.12 11.31 15.69
N PRO A 316 -4.74 11.73 16.81
CA PRO A 316 -4.64 11.00 18.07
C PRO A 316 -5.04 9.54 17.90
N ARG A 317 -4.29 8.63 18.54
CA ARG A 317 -4.50 7.18 18.41
C ARG A 317 -5.93 6.75 18.72
N VAL A 318 -6.58 7.39 19.68
CA VAL A 318 -7.97 7.11 20.08
C VAL A 318 -8.94 7.38 18.92
N VAL A 319 -8.79 8.51 18.22
CA VAL A 319 -9.63 8.86 17.06
C VAL A 319 -9.41 7.87 15.92
N ALA A 320 -8.16 7.52 15.64
CA ALA A 320 -7.85 6.52 14.60
C ALA A 320 -8.46 5.15 14.92
N LEU A 321 -8.40 4.71 16.18
CA LEU A 321 -9.01 3.47 16.64
C LEU A 321 -10.55 3.52 16.60
N ALA A 322 -11.16 4.65 16.95
CA ALA A 322 -12.61 4.83 16.87
C ALA A 322 -13.11 4.73 15.41
N ILE A 323 -12.41 5.37 14.47
CA ILE A 323 -12.73 5.26 13.03
C ILE A 323 -12.58 3.81 12.57
N LEU A 324 -11.49 3.14 12.95
CA LEU A 324 -11.25 1.75 12.59
C LEU A 324 -12.32 0.81 13.18
N GLY A 325 -12.71 1.02 14.44
CA GLY A 325 -13.76 0.27 15.11
C GLY A 325 -15.13 0.47 14.46
N LEU A 326 -15.48 1.70 14.11
CA LEU A 326 -16.72 2.01 13.39
C LEU A 326 -16.76 1.32 12.02
N VAL A 327 -15.68 1.40 11.24
CA VAL A 327 -15.59 0.74 9.93
C VAL A 327 -15.57 -0.78 10.08
N ALA A 328 -15.00 -1.33 11.15
CA ALA A 328 -15.03 -2.77 11.40
C ALA A 328 -16.47 -3.25 11.67
N VAL A 329 -17.20 -2.57 12.56
CA VAL A 329 -18.58 -2.93 12.90
C VAL A 329 -19.52 -2.73 11.71
N VAL A 330 -19.48 -1.56 11.08
CA VAL A 330 -20.40 -1.24 9.99
C VAL A 330 -19.99 -1.91 8.69
N GLY A 331 -18.70 -2.02 8.39
CA GLY A 331 -18.22 -2.49 7.09
C GLY A 331 -18.08 -4.00 6.96
N VAL A 332 -17.59 -4.71 7.99
CA VAL A 332 -17.22 -6.13 7.88
C VAL A 332 -18.42 -7.07 7.99
N VAL A 333 -19.46 -6.65 8.69
CA VAL A 333 -20.66 -7.48 8.91
C VAL A 333 -21.47 -7.59 7.61
N PRO A 334 -21.76 -8.80 7.09
CA PRO A 334 -22.53 -8.94 5.86
C PRO A 334 -24.01 -8.63 6.12
N TYR A 335 -24.57 -7.70 5.36
CA TYR A 335 -25.99 -7.34 5.46
C TYR A 335 -26.80 -7.89 4.29
N ARG A 336 -28.05 -8.24 4.58
CA ARG A 336 -29.05 -8.55 3.57
C ARG A 336 -30.23 -7.61 3.77
N LEU A 337 -30.59 -6.84 2.74
CA LEU A 337 -31.82 -6.06 2.77
C LEU A 337 -33.00 -7.03 2.62
N THR A 338 -33.91 -7.03 3.60
CA THR A 338 -35.17 -7.78 3.55
C THR A 338 -36.34 -6.81 3.53
N ALA A 339 -37.48 -7.28 3.02
CA ALA A 339 -38.73 -6.54 3.19
C ALA A 339 -39.05 -6.38 4.68
N ALA A 340 -39.55 -5.22 5.07
CA ALA A 340 -40.09 -5.04 6.41
C ALA A 340 -41.26 -5.99 6.62
N PRO A 341 -41.37 -6.67 7.78
CA PRO A 341 -42.56 -7.45 8.07
C PRO A 341 -43.76 -6.50 8.00
N ALA A 342 -44.78 -6.88 7.21
CA ALA A 342 -46.02 -6.14 7.19
C ALA A 342 -46.56 -6.08 8.62
N ILE A 343 -46.70 -4.87 9.16
CA ILE A 343 -47.31 -4.64 10.48
C ILE A 343 -48.75 -5.18 10.37
N GLY A 344 -48.99 -6.40 10.86
CA GLY A 344 -50.31 -7.03 10.80
C GLY A 344 -50.37 -8.57 10.71
N GLN A 345 -49.30 -9.29 10.37
CA GLN A 345 -49.34 -10.75 10.46
C GLN A 345 -48.86 -11.22 11.84
N ALA A 346 -49.76 -11.16 12.81
CA ALA A 346 -49.68 -11.97 14.00
C ALA A 346 -49.60 -13.45 13.58
N ALA A 347 -48.66 -14.17 14.18
CA ALA A 347 -48.46 -15.60 13.97
C ALA A 347 -49.81 -16.35 14.09
N ALA A 348 -50.26 -16.95 12.99
CA ALA A 348 -51.26 -18.00 13.08
C ALA A 348 -50.68 -19.11 13.96
N PRO A 349 -51.39 -19.59 15.00
CA PRO A 349 -50.86 -20.63 15.86
C PRO A 349 -50.60 -21.88 15.02
N ARG A 350 -49.34 -22.33 15.03
CA ARG A 350 -48.94 -23.64 14.53
C ARG A 350 -49.75 -24.68 15.31
N ALA A 351 -50.71 -25.32 14.64
CA ALA A 351 -51.45 -26.44 15.21
C ALA A 351 -50.44 -27.48 15.70
N ALA A 352 -50.29 -27.59 17.02
CA ALA A 352 -49.52 -28.63 17.66
C ALA A 352 -50.24 -29.96 17.39
N SER A 353 -49.57 -30.85 16.66
CA SER A 353 -49.91 -32.27 16.66
C SER A 353 -49.67 -32.79 18.07
N ALA A 354 -50.72 -32.81 18.88
CA ALA A 354 -50.70 -33.40 20.21
C ALA A 354 -50.94 -34.91 20.06
N ALA A 355 -49.93 -35.68 20.45
CA ALA A 355 -50.05 -37.11 20.69
C ALA A 355 -51.07 -37.37 21.80
N VAL A 356 -51.97 -38.34 21.57
CA VAL A 356 -52.90 -38.88 22.56
C VAL A 356 -52.17 -39.90 23.44
N PRO A 357 -52.40 -39.88 24.76
CA PRO A 357 -52.87 -41.10 25.40
C PRO A 357 -54.18 -40.90 26.17
N ALA A 358 -54.89 -42.02 26.30
CA ALA A 358 -56.26 -42.19 26.72
C ALA A 358 -56.59 -41.67 28.13
N THR A 359 -57.82 -41.18 28.31
CA THR A 359 -58.85 -41.85 29.14
C THR A 359 -60.21 -41.12 29.11
N ALA A 360 -61.24 -41.90 28.78
CA ALA A 360 -62.66 -41.86 29.17
C ALA A 360 -63.29 -40.54 29.71
N ARG A 361 -64.39 -40.08 29.10
CA ARG A 361 -65.78 -40.54 29.30
C ARG A 361 -66.80 -39.68 28.52
N VAL A 362 -67.76 -40.39 27.91
CA VAL A 362 -69.21 -40.10 27.82
C VAL A 362 -69.68 -38.96 26.89
N ALA A 363 -70.24 -39.39 25.75
CA ALA A 363 -71.23 -38.70 24.90
C ALA A 363 -72.59 -38.59 25.64
N PRO A 364 -73.64 -37.82 25.22
CA PRO A 364 -74.18 -37.86 23.85
C PRO A 364 -74.86 -36.60 23.25
N VAL A 365 -74.95 -36.63 21.90
CA VAL A 365 -76.10 -36.30 21.03
C VAL A 365 -76.50 -34.81 20.77
N ALA A 366 -76.13 -34.36 19.56
CA ALA A 366 -76.90 -33.76 18.43
C ALA A 366 -78.40 -33.34 18.59
N PRO A 367 -79.06 -32.68 17.60
CA PRO A 367 -78.61 -32.08 16.33
C PRO A 367 -79.27 -30.70 15.94
N GLU A 368 -78.80 -30.16 14.81
CA GLU A 368 -79.57 -29.55 13.69
C GLU A 368 -80.36 -28.21 13.75
N ALA A 369 -80.01 -27.41 12.73
CA ALA A 369 -80.89 -26.81 11.71
C ALA A 369 -81.52 -25.42 11.91
N GLY A 370 -81.51 -24.66 10.81
CA GLY A 370 -82.24 -23.40 10.60
C GLY A 370 -81.36 -22.32 9.97
N ALA A 371 -81.07 -22.37 8.67
CA ALA A 371 -81.87 -21.83 7.57
C ALA A 371 -81.38 -20.43 7.08
N THR A 372 -81.04 -20.43 5.79
CA THR A 372 -80.98 -19.37 4.77
C THR A 372 -82.24 -18.47 4.71
N PRO A 373 -82.40 -17.52 3.75
CA PRO A 373 -81.44 -16.75 2.93
C PRO A 373 -81.83 -15.24 2.86
N ALA A 374 -81.01 -14.41 2.19
CA ALA A 374 -81.47 -13.14 1.66
C ALA A 374 -80.96 -12.95 0.22
N ALA A 375 -81.93 -12.91 -0.71
CA ALA A 375 -81.75 -12.44 -2.08
C ALA A 375 -82.10 -10.94 -2.15
N ILE A 376 -81.56 -10.26 -3.17
CA ILE A 376 -82.22 -9.31 -4.10
C ILE A 376 -81.17 -8.32 -4.63
N ALA A 377 -80.95 -8.39 -5.95
CA ALA A 377 -80.25 -7.41 -6.79
C ALA A 377 -81.26 -6.32 -7.26
N PRO A 378 -81.03 -5.54 -8.33
CA PRO A 378 -79.83 -4.95 -8.92
C PRO A 378 -79.99 -3.43 -9.16
N LYS A 379 -78.97 -2.75 -9.70
CA LYS A 379 -79.21 -1.67 -10.67
C LYS A 379 -78.03 -1.45 -11.63
N ALA A 380 -78.34 -1.57 -12.92
CA ALA A 380 -77.50 -1.16 -14.05
C ALA A 380 -77.76 0.31 -14.41
N VAL A 381 -76.88 0.91 -15.24
CA VAL A 381 -77.20 1.67 -16.47
C VAL A 381 -75.92 2.00 -17.27
N ALA A 382 -76.10 1.98 -18.59
CA ALA A 382 -75.27 2.21 -19.80
C ALA A 382 -74.31 3.43 -19.82
N GLY A 383 -73.41 3.65 -20.80
CA GLY A 383 -73.03 2.98 -22.06
C GLY A 383 -72.25 3.91 -23.03
N SER A 384 -71.75 3.33 -24.14
CA SER A 384 -71.22 3.95 -25.40
C SER A 384 -69.81 4.60 -25.39
N GLY A 385 -68.92 4.49 -26.39
CA GLY A 385 -68.92 3.83 -27.70
C GLY A 385 -67.59 4.05 -28.48
N VAL A 386 -67.21 3.04 -29.30
CA VAL A 386 -66.57 3.08 -30.65
C VAL A 386 -65.36 4.01 -30.95
N ARG A 387 -64.18 3.45 -31.31
CA ARG A 387 -63.70 3.22 -32.70
C ARG A 387 -62.20 2.82 -32.77
N ALA A 388 -61.88 1.95 -33.71
CA ALA A 388 -60.57 1.41 -34.04
C ALA A 388 -59.68 2.34 -34.90
N ALA A 389 -58.36 2.20 -34.77
CA ALA A 389 -57.40 2.37 -35.86
C ALA A 389 -56.19 1.45 -35.65
N LYS A 390 -55.85 0.71 -36.71
CA LYS A 390 -54.77 -0.30 -36.84
C LYS A 390 -53.75 0.24 -37.86
N VAL A 391 -52.58 -0.41 -37.90
CA VAL A 391 -51.61 -0.54 -39.03
C VAL A 391 -50.40 0.43 -38.94
N PRO A 392 -49.14 0.05 -39.30
CA PRO A 392 -48.41 -1.20 -39.02
C PRO A 392 -46.89 -0.98 -38.71
N ALA A 393 -46.20 -2.07 -38.41
CA ALA A 393 -44.75 -2.20 -38.43
C ALA A 393 -44.15 -2.00 -39.84
N SER A 394 -42.93 -1.45 -39.89
CA SER A 394 -42.11 -1.32 -41.10
C SER A 394 -40.86 -2.22 -41.02
N PRO A 395 -40.40 -2.81 -42.15
CA PRO A 395 -39.54 -4.00 -42.15
C PRO A 395 -38.03 -3.72 -42.31
N ALA A 396 -37.27 -4.79 -42.09
CA ALA A 396 -35.82 -4.91 -42.25
C ALA A 396 -35.32 -4.54 -43.66
N SER A 397 -34.18 -3.84 -43.72
CA SER A 397 -33.44 -3.55 -44.95
C SER A 397 -32.13 -4.33 -45.01
N LYS A 398 -31.87 -4.87 -46.21
CA LYS A 398 -30.73 -5.68 -46.61
C LYS A 398 -29.43 -4.88 -46.73
N SER A 399 -28.33 -5.63 -46.57
CA SER A 399 -26.93 -5.30 -46.77
C SER A 399 -26.57 -4.86 -48.20
N ALA A 400 -25.74 -3.82 -48.31
CA ALA A 400 -25.02 -3.43 -49.52
C ALA A 400 -23.50 -3.25 -49.21
N PRO A 401 -22.59 -3.40 -50.19
CA PRO A 401 -21.16 -3.65 -49.97
C PRO A 401 -20.31 -2.37 -49.84
N MET A 402 -19.14 -2.51 -49.20
CA MET A 402 -18.12 -1.47 -49.01
C MET A 402 -17.41 -1.06 -50.32
N PRO A 403 -16.97 0.22 -50.46
CA PRO A 403 -16.08 0.67 -51.53
C PRO A 403 -14.59 0.31 -51.24
N PRO A 404 -13.74 0.15 -52.28
CA PRO A 404 -12.35 -0.25 -52.13
C PRO A 404 -11.39 0.91 -51.81
N LEU A 405 -10.28 0.58 -51.16
CA LEU A 405 -9.16 1.48 -50.82
C LEU A 405 -8.40 1.94 -52.08
N PRO A 406 -7.88 3.18 -52.13
CA PRO A 406 -7.02 3.63 -53.22
C PRO A 406 -5.60 3.06 -53.13
N ALA A 407 -5.01 2.79 -54.30
CA ALA A 407 -3.70 2.18 -54.50
C ALA A 407 -2.52 3.13 -54.26
N VAL A 408 -1.38 2.54 -53.88
CA VAL A 408 -0.06 3.18 -53.73
C VAL A 408 0.52 3.55 -55.11
N PRO A 409 1.03 4.78 -55.34
CA PRO A 409 1.72 5.12 -56.58
C PRO A 409 3.20 4.65 -56.59
N PRO A 410 3.78 4.36 -57.78
CA PRO A 410 5.16 3.88 -57.92
C PRO A 410 6.20 5.02 -57.73
N PRO A 411 7.48 4.67 -57.45
CA PRO A 411 8.51 5.67 -57.15
C PRO A 411 9.01 6.37 -58.43
N PRO A 412 9.35 7.67 -58.39
CA PRO A 412 10.08 8.31 -59.49
C PRO A 412 11.61 8.10 -59.36
N HIS A 413 12.25 7.77 -60.48
CA HIS A 413 13.71 7.89 -60.71
C HIS A 413 14.04 9.27 -61.34
N PRO A 414 15.31 9.65 -61.60
CA PRO A 414 16.07 10.57 -60.75
C PRO A 414 16.54 11.78 -61.57
N ASN A 415 15.94 12.95 -61.40
CA ASN A 415 16.64 14.17 -61.76
C ASN A 415 15.96 15.37 -61.11
N HIS A 416 16.76 16.10 -60.34
CA HIS A 416 16.72 17.50 -59.94
C HIS A 416 17.32 17.56 -58.54
N ALA A 417 18.53 18.13 -58.47
CA ALA A 417 19.34 18.22 -57.26
C ALA A 417 18.52 18.82 -56.11
N ALA A 418 18.44 18.08 -55.01
CA ALA A 418 17.86 18.59 -53.78
C ALA A 418 18.66 19.82 -53.31
N PRO A 419 18.00 20.92 -52.89
CA PRO A 419 18.71 22.02 -52.23
C PRO A 419 19.37 21.48 -50.95
N PRO A 420 20.57 21.98 -50.57
CA PRO A 420 21.31 21.47 -49.42
C PRO A 420 20.46 21.59 -48.15
N ALA A 421 20.42 20.50 -47.38
CA ALA A 421 19.73 20.47 -46.10
C ALA A 421 20.24 21.61 -45.20
N PRO A 422 19.36 22.33 -44.48
CA PRO A 422 19.80 23.32 -43.51
C PRO A 422 20.72 22.64 -42.48
N PRO A 423 21.79 23.32 -42.01
CA PRO A 423 22.72 22.74 -41.07
C PRO A 423 21.97 22.26 -39.84
N ALA A 424 22.28 21.04 -39.41
CA ALA A 424 21.71 20.45 -38.21
C ALA A 424 21.84 21.47 -37.05
N PRO A 425 20.79 21.66 -36.22
CA PRO A 425 20.92 22.50 -35.04
C PRO A 425 22.10 21.98 -34.23
N PRO A 426 22.95 22.88 -33.68
CA PRO A 426 24.09 22.44 -32.88
C PRO A 426 23.55 21.50 -31.81
N ALA A 427 24.15 20.31 -31.73
CA ALA A 427 23.80 19.29 -30.77
C ALA A 427 23.54 19.98 -29.43
N ALA A 428 22.31 19.85 -28.91
CA ALA A 428 21.94 20.38 -27.61
C ALA A 428 23.09 20.02 -26.67
N SER A 429 23.84 21.03 -26.22
CA SER A 429 25.03 20.82 -25.43
C SER A 429 24.62 19.91 -24.29
N GLN A 430 25.17 18.69 -24.29
CA GLN A 430 24.87 17.71 -23.26
C GLN A 430 25.10 18.42 -21.94
N VAL A 431 24.06 18.47 -21.13
CA VAL A 431 24.10 19.06 -19.79
C VAL A 431 25.30 18.41 -19.10
N PRO A 432 26.35 19.17 -18.71
CA PRO A 432 27.42 18.60 -17.91
C PRO A 432 26.77 18.03 -16.66
N ALA A 433 26.93 16.73 -16.45
CA ALA A 433 26.45 16.10 -15.23
C ALA A 433 27.03 16.90 -14.04
N PRO A 434 26.22 17.24 -13.02
CA PRO A 434 26.74 17.91 -11.85
C PRO A 434 27.88 17.05 -11.29
N PRO A 435 29.07 17.63 -11.00
CA PRO A 435 30.16 16.87 -10.43
C PRO A 435 29.66 16.22 -9.13
N ALA A 436 29.99 14.94 -8.96
CA ALA A 436 29.57 14.17 -7.81
C ALA A 436 29.91 14.94 -6.52
N PRO A 437 28.98 15.01 -5.54
CA PRO A 437 29.30 15.60 -4.26
C PRO A 437 30.54 14.89 -3.71
N PRO A 438 31.57 15.62 -3.24
CA PRO A 438 32.73 14.99 -2.63
C PRO A 438 32.26 14.10 -1.49
N ALA A 439 32.92 12.95 -1.36
CA ALA A 439 32.60 11.96 -0.34
C ALA A 439 32.45 12.67 1.02
N PRO A 440 31.40 12.36 1.79
CA PRO A 440 31.30 12.89 3.14
C PRO A 440 32.60 12.57 3.87
N PRO A 441 33.17 13.51 4.68
CA PRO A 441 34.30 13.17 5.53
C PRO A 441 33.93 11.88 6.28
N PRO A 442 34.89 10.98 6.51
CA PRO A 442 34.62 9.76 7.26
C PRO A 442 33.87 10.18 8.50
N ARG A 443 32.59 9.79 8.58
CA ARG A 443 31.80 9.99 9.78
C ARG A 443 32.67 9.50 10.90
N SER A 444 32.81 10.29 11.95
CA SER A 444 33.43 9.90 13.21
C SER A 444 32.84 8.56 13.59
N SER A 445 33.52 7.50 13.15
CA SER A 445 33.19 6.15 13.52
C SER A 445 33.38 6.17 15.01
N MET A 446 32.37 5.72 15.74
CA MET A 446 32.61 5.23 17.09
C MET A 446 33.70 4.17 16.90
N HIS A 447 34.95 4.58 17.12
CA HIS A 447 36.13 3.79 16.87
C HIS A 447 36.05 2.58 17.79
N HIS A 448 35.55 1.47 17.27
CA HIS A 448 35.77 0.15 17.83
C HIS A 448 37.19 -0.26 17.47
N ASP A 449 38.15 0.31 18.19
CA ASP A 449 39.48 -0.26 18.23
C ASP A 449 39.46 -1.38 19.29
N GLY A 450 39.88 -2.58 18.87
CA GLY A 450 39.70 -3.85 19.56
C GLY A 450 40.54 -4.05 20.82
N GLY A 451 41.10 -2.99 21.40
CA GLY A 451 41.89 -3.07 22.62
C GLY A 451 42.06 -1.71 23.29
N GLY A 452 41.45 -1.50 24.46
CA GLY A 452 41.71 -0.30 25.26
C GLY A 452 40.74 -0.09 26.40
N PHE A 453 39.61 0.56 26.15
CA PHE A 453 38.57 0.92 27.13
C PHE A 453 37.39 1.59 26.40
N SER A 454 36.20 1.58 26.98
CA SER A 454 35.02 2.32 26.51
C SER A 454 34.56 3.27 27.59
N TYR A 455 34.14 4.49 27.24
CA TYR A 455 33.64 5.45 28.22
C TYR A 455 32.41 6.20 27.71
N VAL A 456 31.57 6.64 28.65
CA VAL A 456 30.39 7.46 28.39
C VAL A 456 30.32 8.54 29.46
N VAL A 457 30.36 9.80 29.06
CA VAL A 457 30.26 10.97 29.94
C VAL A 457 28.87 11.56 29.77
N LEU A 458 28.13 11.69 30.87
CA LEU A 458 26.81 12.31 30.95
C LEU A 458 26.97 13.58 31.78
N GLN A 459 26.82 14.76 31.17
CA GLN A 459 26.96 16.07 31.84
C GLN A 459 25.90 17.05 31.34
N GLY A 460 24.87 17.31 32.17
CA GLY A 460 23.72 18.11 31.76
C GLY A 460 23.07 17.53 30.50
N ASP A 461 23.05 18.33 29.42
CA ASP A 461 22.55 17.97 28.09
C ASP A 461 23.64 17.41 27.15
N HIS A 462 24.90 17.48 27.57
CA HIS A 462 26.03 16.99 26.77
C HIS A 462 26.34 15.53 27.12
N THR A 463 26.32 14.68 26.09
CA THR A 463 26.75 13.28 26.19
C THR A 463 27.92 13.03 25.25
N TYR A 464 29.04 12.60 25.80
CA TYR A 464 30.23 12.21 25.03
C TYR A 464 30.44 10.71 25.21
N ALA A 465 30.62 9.96 24.14
CA ALA A 465 30.73 8.50 24.24
C ALA A 465 31.74 7.93 23.26
N ARG A 466 32.60 7.05 23.78
CA ARG A 466 33.44 6.13 23.02
C ARG A 466 33.09 4.71 23.47
N GLY A 467 32.22 4.04 22.74
CA GLY A 467 31.75 2.71 23.09
C GLY A 467 30.54 2.29 22.27
N SER A 468 30.03 1.11 22.57
CA SER A 468 28.84 0.56 21.91
C SER A 468 27.56 1.25 22.39
N SER A 469 26.47 1.07 21.64
CA SER A 469 25.13 1.45 22.11
C SER A 469 24.72 0.76 23.42
N ALA A 470 25.29 -0.42 23.72
CA ALA A 470 25.06 -1.12 24.98
C ALA A 470 25.73 -0.41 26.17
N ASP A 471 26.96 0.06 25.97
CA ASP A 471 27.73 0.85 26.93
C ASP A 471 26.97 2.14 27.30
N MET A 472 26.36 2.80 26.30
CA MET A 472 25.56 4.01 26.52
C MET A 472 24.28 3.74 27.34
N ARG A 473 23.56 2.64 27.06
CA ARG A 473 22.40 2.24 27.87
C ARG A 473 22.80 1.88 29.29
N GLU A 474 23.97 1.27 29.48
CA GLU A 474 24.48 0.91 30.79
C GLU A 474 24.87 2.15 31.59
N ALA A 475 25.56 3.11 30.97
CA ALA A 475 25.84 4.41 31.56
C ALA A 475 24.57 5.15 32.00
N GLN A 476 23.51 5.12 31.17
CA GLN A 476 22.21 5.72 31.52
C GLN A 476 21.55 5.04 32.73
N ARG A 477 21.64 3.70 32.86
CA ARG A 477 21.13 2.99 34.05
C ARG A 477 21.86 3.37 35.34
N GLN A 478 23.13 3.75 35.23
CA GLN A 478 23.94 4.16 36.38
C GLN A 478 23.67 5.61 36.82
N ARG A 479 22.96 6.40 36.00
CA ARG A 479 22.65 7.81 36.27
C ARG A 479 21.47 7.94 37.23
N ARG A 480 21.70 8.57 38.38
CA ARG A 480 20.66 8.94 39.36
C ARG A 480 20.13 10.35 39.07
N GLY A 481 18.92 10.42 38.53
CA GLY A 481 18.31 11.71 38.16
C GLY A 481 19.11 12.44 37.09
N ASN A 482 19.47 13.70 37.33
CA ASN A 482 20.24 14.50 36.38
C ASN A 482 21.74 14.59 36.71
N GLU A 483 22.24 13.71 37.59
CA GLU A 483 23.65 13.74 38.02
C GLU A 483 24.63 13.65 36.85
N GLU A 484 25.78 14.31 37.00
CA GLU A 484 26.90 14.18 36.08
C GLU A 484 27.72 12.94 36.43
N LEU A 485 28.05 12.11 35.44
CA LEU A 485 28.88 10.92 35.66
C LEU A 485 29.67 10.55 34.42
N MET A 486 30.78 9.84 34.62
CA MET A 486 31.51 9.16 33.57
C MET A 486 31.49 7.65 33.86
N TRP A 487 30.85 6.91 32.98
CA TRP A 487 30.87 5.46 32.97
C TRP A 487 32.05 4.96 32.14
N LEU A 488 32.69 3.88 32.57
CA LEU A 488 33.88 3.30 31.95
C LEU A 488 33.77 1.77 31.93
N ARG A 489 34.23 1.15 30.84
CA ARG A 489 34.48 -0.30 30.74
C ARG A 489 35.91 -0.55 30.28
N LYS A 490 36.66 -1.34 31.06
CA LYS A 490 38.00 -1.83 30.73
C LYS A 490 37.98 -3.36 30.82
N GLY A 491 37.99 -4.03 29.65
CA GLY A 491 37.71 -5.47 29.57
C GLY A 491 36.30 -5.79 30.05
N GLU A 492 36.19 -6.72 31.02
CA GLU A 492 34.93 -7.10 31.69
C GLU A 492 34.56 -6.19 32.87
N VAL A 493 35.49 -5.36 33.33
CA VAL A 493 35.31 -4.53 34.53
C VAL A 493 34.67 -3.20 34.16
N ARG A 494 33.68 -2.79 34.97
CA ARG A 494 32.89 -1.59 34.78
C ARG A 494 33.10 -0.64 35.95
N TYR A 495 33.25 0.64 35.64
CA TYR A 495 33.45 1.69 36.63
C TYR A 495 32.50 2.87 36.39
N VAL A 496 32.22 3.61 37.45
CA VAL A 496 31.55 4.91 37.40
C VAL A 496 32.41 5.92 38.17
N VAL A 497 32.68 7.05 37.53
CA VAL A 497 33.41 8.19 38.08
C VAL A 497 32.41 9.33 38.27
N ARG A 498 32.32 9.84 39.51
CA ARG A 498 31.48 10.99 39.89
C ARG A 498 32.30 12.20 40.34
N ASP A 499 33.62 12.12 40.24
CA ASP A 499 34.51 13.20 40.66
C ASP A 499 34.34 14.44 39.74
N PRO A 500 33.89 15.59 40.28
CA PRO A 500 33.66 16.80 39.49
C PRO A 500 34.93 17.35 38.84
N ALA A 501 36.11 17.14 39.43
CA ALA A 501 37.37 17.61 38.85
C ALA A 501 37.75 16.80 37.60
N ILE A 502 37.55 15.48 37.64
CA ILE A 502 37.79 14.60 36.48
C ILE A 502 36.75 14.88 35.39
N LEU A 503 35.49 15.04 35.76
CA LEU A 503 34.40 15.40 34.85
C LEU A 503 34.66 16.73 34.15
N LYS A 504 35.14 17.76 34.88
CA LYS A 504 35.50 19.05 34.28
C LYS A 504 36.66 18.92 33.27
N LYS A 505 37.72 18.17 33.62
CA LYS A 505 38.84 17.90 32.69
C LYS A 505 38.36 17.18 31.43
N MET A 506 37.44 16.23 31.59
CA MET A 506 36.89 15.46 30.47
C MET A 506 36.05 16.31 29.52
N ARG A 507 35.38 17.35 30.04
CA ARG A 507 34.71 18.38 29.22
C ARG A 507 35.72 19.16 28.39
N THR A 508 36.79 19.65 29.02
CA THR A 508 37.86 20.39 28.33
C THR A 508 38.50 19.59 27.20
N VAL A 509 38.61 18.26 27.34
CA VAL A 509 39.09 17.36 26.27
C VAL A 509 38.17 17.38 25.03
N HIS A 510 36.88 17.65 25.19
CA HIS A 510 35.88 17.65 24.11
C HIS A 510 35.47 19.04 23.60
N ASP A 511 35.97 20.13 24.20
CA ASP A 511 35.61 21.50 23.81
C ASP A 511 35.98 21.78 22.34
N GLU A 512 37.19 21.39 21.91
CA GLU A 512 37.62 21.54 20.51
C GLU A 512 36.70 20.76 19.55
N MET A 513 36.33 19.54 19.92
CA MET A 513 35.45 18.68 19.11
C MET A 513 34.03 19.27 19.00
N THR A 514 33.55 19.90 20.06
CA THR A 514 32.26 20.61 20.10
C THR A 514 32.29 21.83 19.18
N ALA A 515 33.33 22.66 19.26
CA ALA A 515 33.49 23.84 18.40
C ALA A 515 33.62 23.45 16.91
N LEU A 516 34.30 22.34 16.61
CA LEU A 516 34.37 21.79 15.24
C LEU A 516 33.01 21.24 14.77
N GLY A 517 32.21 20.69 15.67
CA GLY A 517 30.81 20.30 15.41
C GLY A 517 29.94 21.50 15.04
N ASP A 518 30.05 22.62 15.76
CA ASP A 518 29.32 23.86 15.45
C ASP A 518 29.76 24.46 14.11
N ALA A 519 31.07 24.42 13.81
CA ALA A 519 31.58 24.84 12.51
C ALA A 519 31.03 23.98 11.37
N GLN A 520 30.92 22.66 11.58
CA GLN A 520 30.31 21.74 10.62
C GLN A 520 28.83 22.02 10.41
N MET A 521 28.10 22.36 11.48
CA MET A 521 26.69 22.74 11.42
C MET A 521 26.49 24.00 10.56
N ARG A 522 27.25 25.07 10.82
CA ARG A 522 27.22 26.32 10.03
C ARG A 522 27.57 26.10 8.56
N LEU A 523 28.54 25.22 8.28
CA LEU A 523 28.88 24.82 6.91
C LEU A 523 27.70 24.10 6.24
N GLY A 524 27.00 23.23 6.97
CA GLY A 524 25.77 22.59 6.51
C GLY A 524 24.64 23.56 6.19
N GLU A 525 24.44 24.59 7.01
CA GLU A 525 23.46 25.66 6.76
C GLU A 525 23.78 26.43 5.46
N ARG A 526 25.05 26.80 5.24
CA ARG A 526 25.50 27.46 4.00
C ARG A 526 25.32 26.56 2.78
N GLN A 527 25.56 25.26 2.91
CA GLN A 527 25.29 24.28 1.85
C GLN A 527 23.79 24.18 1.53
N ALA A 528 22.92 24.22 2.54
CA ALA A 528 21.47 24.20 2.36
C ALA A 528 20.98 25.45 1.60
N GLN A 529 21.50 26.63 1.94
CA GLN A 529 21.19 27.88 1.24
C GLN A 529 21.58 27.84 -0.24
N LEU A 530 22.80 27.36 -0.56
CA LEU A 530 23.20 27.19 -1.97
C LEU A 530 22.33 26.16 -2.71
N GLY A 531 21.92 25.07 -2.04
CA GLY A 531 20.99 24.11 -2.60
C GLY A 531 19.62 24.72 -2.93
N GLY A 532 19.13 25.64 -2.09
CA GLY A 532 17.93 26.43 -2.36
C GLY A 532 18.08 27.31 -3.61
N GLN A 533 19.17 28.07 -3.71
CA GLN A 533 19.48 28.91 -4.88
C GLN A 533 19.59 28.06 -6.16
N GLN A 534 20.22 26.89 -6.10
CA GLN A 534 20.32 25.98 -7.24
C GLN A 534 18.94 25.48 -7.70
N GLY A 535 18.03 25.20 -6.75
CA GLY A 535 16.65 24.82 -7.04
C GLY A 535 15.88 25.93 -7.78
N GLU A 536 16.02 27.18 -7.33
CA GLU A 536 15.41 28.35 -7.98
C GLU A 536 15.92 28.55 -9.41
N LEU A 537 17.25 28.44 -9.61
CA LEU A 537 17.85 28.53 -10.94
C LEU A 537 17.39 27.39 -11.86
N GLY A 538 17.28 26.17 -11.34
CA GLY A 538 16.72 25.02 -12.06
C GLY A 538 15.25 25.24 -12.47
N GLY A 539 14.46 25.86 -11.60
CA GLY A 539 13.08 26.27 -11.91
C GLY A 539 13.01 27.25 -13.07
N ARG A 540 13.85 28.30 -13.04
CA ARG A 540 13.95 29.28 -14.15
C ARG A 540 14.43 28.63 -15.45
N GLN A 541 15.34 27.66 -15.38
CA GLN A 541 15.79 26.91 -16.56
C GLN A 541 14.64 26.12 -17.21
N ALA A 542 13.81 25.47 -16.40
CA ALA A 542 12.66 24.72 -16.89
C ALA A 542 11.62 25.63 -17.56
N GLU A 543 11.39 26.82 -17.00
CA GLU A 543 10.49 27.81 -17.59
C GLU A 543 10.99 28.32 -18.95
N ILE A 544 12.28 28.68 -19.05
CA ILE A 544 12.90 29.08 -20.32
C ILE A 544 12.81 27.94 -21.34
N GLY A 545 13.09 26.69 -20.92
CA GLY A 545 12.99 25.51 -21.77
C GLY A 545 11.56 25.27 -22.30
N ALA A 546 10.55 25.46 -21.46
CA ALA A 546 9.15 25.35 -21.87
C ALA A 546 8.76 26.43 -22.89
N GLN A 547 9.19 27.68 -22.67
CA GLN A 547 8.93 28.79 -23.58
C GLN A 547 9.62 28.61 -24.94
N LEU A 548 10.87 28.14 -24.94
CA LEU A 548 11.61 27.78 -26.15
C LEU A 548 10.90 26.65 -26.91
N GLY A 549 10.51 25.58 -26.22
CA GLY A 549 9.79 24.46 -26.83
C GLY A 549 8.49 24.91 -27.51
N HIS A 550 7.70 25.77 -26.84
CA HIS A 550 6.48 26.31 -27.42
C HIS A 550 6.73 27.16 -28.67
N LEU A 551 7.74 28.04 -28.64
CA LEU A 551 8.12 28.85 -29.81
C LEU A 551 8.61 27.99 -30.98
N SER A 552 9.39 26.93 -30.71
CA SER A 552 9.85 26.00 -31.74
C SER A 552 8.69 25.29 -32.45
N VAL A 553 7.63 24.91 -31.71
CA VAL A 553 6.42 24.34 -32.32
C VAL A 553 5.71 25.35 -33.22
N LEU A 554 5.54 26.59 -32.75
CA LEU A 554 4.92 27.65 -33.56
C LEU A 554 5.70 27.93 -34.84
N GLN A 555 7.04 27.96 -34.75
CA GLN A 555 7.91 28.16 -35.91
C GLN A 555 7.81 27.00 -36.90
N ALA A 556 7.74 25.76 -36.42
CA ALA A 556 7.54 24.58 -37.27
C ALA A 556 6.17 24.57 -37.96
N GLN A 557 5.11 25.03 -37.28
CA GLN A 557 3.79 25.17 -37.89
C GLN A 557 3.77 26.26 -38.97
N GLN A 558 4.46 27.38 -38.74
CA GLN A 558 4.59 28.44 -39.74
C GLN A 558 5.38 28.00 -40.97
N SER A 559 6.49 27.26 -40.79
CA SER A 559 7.28 26.76 -41.92
C SER A 559 6.49 25.76 -42.76
N LEU A 560 5.70 24.88 -42.13
CA LEU A 560 4.76 23.98 -42.83
C LEU A 560 3.67 24.75 -43.58
N ALA A 561 3.12 25.83 -43.01
CA ALA A 561 2.11 26.65 -43.66
C ALA A 561 2.65 27.41 -44.88
N LEU A 562 3.88 27.92 -44.79
CA LEU A 562 4.60 28.55 -45.90
C LEU A 562 4.91 27.54 -47.02
N ALA A 563 5.35 26.33 -46.67
CA ALA A 563 5.59 25.25 -47.63
C ALA A 563 4.30 24.81 -48.36
N ALA A 564 3.14 24.96 -47.72
CA ALA A 564 1.82 24.70 -48.31
C ALA A 564 1.26 25.87 -49.17
N GLY A 565 2.07 26.89 -49.48
CA GLY A 565 1.69 28.00 -50.36
C GLY A 565 0.77 29.04 -49.74
N ARG A 566 0.57 29.03 -48.41
CA ARG A 566 -0.19 30.07 -47.71
C ARG A 566 0.72 31.26 -47.41
N VAL A 567 0.36 32.45 -47.89
CA VAL A 567 1.11 33.69 -47.61
C VAL A 567 0.99 34.02 -46.12
N ALA A 568 2.07 33.82 -45.37
CA ALA A 568 2.17 34.32 -44.01
C ALA A 568 2.68 35.77 -44.03
N THR A 569 2.02 36.67 -43.30
CA THR A 569 2.49 38.04 -43.06
C THR A 569 3.85 38.00 -42.33
N THR A 570 4.78 38.91 -42.64
CA THR A 570 6.15 38.96 -42.07
C THR A 570 6.21 39.46 -40.61
N ALA A 571 5.23 40.23 -40.16
CA ALA A 571 5.15 40.77 -38.79
C ALA A 571 5.18 39.71 -37.65
N PRO A 572 4.47 38.56 -37.73
CA PRO A 572 4.55 37.50 -36.72
C PRO A 572 5.90 36.75 -36.67
N GLN A 573 6.71 36.75 -37.73
CA GLN A 573 8.04 36.12 -37.73
C GLN A 573 9.07 36.97 -36.96
N ALA A 574 9.16 38.27 -37.25
CA ALA A 574 10.08 39.18 -36.55
C ALA A 574 9.86 39.19 -35.03
N ARG A 575 8.59 39.15 -34.59
CA ARG A 575 8.22 39.07 -33.17
C ARG A 575 8.60 37.73 -32.52
N SER A 576 8.65 36.64 -33.29
CA SER A 576 9.07 35.33 -32.81
C SER A 576 10.60 35.25 -32.67
N GLU A 577 11.33 35.83 -33.62
CA GLU A 577 12.80 35.93 -33.60
C GLU A 577 13.29 36.81 -32.43
N GLU A 578 12.64 37.95 -32.19
CA GLU A 578 12.94 38.82 -31.05
C GLU A 578 12.73 38.09 -29.71
N LYS A 579 11.60 37.36 -29.58
CA LYS A 579 11.34 36.53 -28.39
C LYS A 579 12.40 35.45 -28.22
N PHE A 580 12.79 34.77 -29.30
CA PHE A 580 13.83 33.75 -29.27
C PHE A 580 15.19 34.32 -28.81
N ALA A 581 15.61 35.45 -29.38
CA ALA A 581 16.83 36.16 -28.98
C ALA A 581 16.78 36.57 -27.49
N SER A 582 15.63 37.07 -27.02
CA SER A 582 15.45 37.44 -25.61
C SER A 582 15.56 36.24 -24.66
N LEU A 583 15.04 35.07 -25.05
CA LEU A 583 15.13 33.84 -24.26
C LEU A 583 16.55 33.27 -24.26
N GLN A 584 17.26 33.38 -25.38
CA GLN A 584 18.65 32.99 -25.48
C GLN A 584 19.54 33.86 -24.59
N ALA A 585 19.29 35.18 -24.54
CA ALA A 585 19.99 36.08 -23.63
C ALA A 585 19.70 35.74 -22.15
N ARG A 586 18.46 35.39 -21.80
CA ARG A 586 18.09 34.89 -20.46
C ARG A 586 18.78 33.58 -20.12
N GLN A 587 18.88 32.66 -21.09
CA GLN A 587 19.59 31.39 -20.92
C GLN A 587 21.08 31.62 -20.64
N GLN A 588 21.73 32.55 -21.35
CA GLN A 588 23.13 32.92 -21.09
C GLN A 588 23.32 33.57 -19.71
N ALA A 589 22.40 34.45 -19.29
CA ALA A 589 22.43 35.06 -17.97
C ALA A 589 22.28 34.00 -16.86
N LEU A 590 21.41 33.01 -17.06
CA LEU A 590 21.24 31.88 -16.16
C LEU A 590 22.52 31.03 -16.07
N SER A 591 23.19 30.77 -17.20
CA SER A 591 24.46 30.05 -17.22
C SER A 591 25.53 30.75 -16.39
N ARG A 592 25.64 32.09 -16.47
CA ARG A 592 26.56 32.87 -15.62
C ARG A 592 26.23 32.75 -14.13
N GLN A 593 24.95 32.69 -13.76
CA GLN A 593 24.53 32.49 -12.37
C GLN A 593 24.90 31.07 -11.87
N MET A 594 24.74 30.06 -12.72
CA MET A 594 25.15 28.69 -12.43
C MET A 594 26.67 28.57 -12.23
N GLU A 595 27.46 29.27 -13.05
CA GLU A 595 28.91 29.31 -12.91
C GLU A 595 29.34 29.97 -11.58
N ALA A 596 28.75 31.11 -11.22
CA ALA A 596 29.01 31.76 -9.94
C ALA A 596 28.65 30.86 -8.74
N LEU A 597 27.56 30.09 -8.84
CA LEU A 597 27.15 29.13 -7.81
C LEU A 597 28.15 27.97 -7.70
N SER A 598 28.65 27.47 -8.84
CA SER A 598 29.68 26.42 -8.89
C SER A 598 30.97 26.84 -8.16
N VAL A 599 31.44 28.07 -8.38
CA VAL A 599 32.61 28.62 -7.69
C VAL A 599 32.41 28.64 -6.17
N ARG A 600 31.23 29.05 -5.69
CA ARG A 600 30.90 29.03 -4.25
C ARG A 600 30.85 27.61 -3.69
N GLN A 601 30.32 26.66 -4.46
CA GLN A 601 30.26 25.26 -4.06
C GLN A 601 31.67 24.65 -3.95
N GLN A 602 32.58 25.00 -4.85
CA GLN A 602 33.98 24.60 -4.77
C GLN A 602 34.67 25.16 -3.53
N ALA A 603 34.42 26.43 -3.18
CA ALA A 603 34.96 27.06 -1.98
C ALA A 603 34.49 26.35 -0.69
N LEU A 604 33.20 26.02 -0.58
CA LEU A 604 32.68 25.22 0.54
C LEU A 604 33.29 23.82 0.58
N GLY A 605 33.55 23.19 -0.57
CA GLY A 605 34.24 21.90 -0.64
C GLY A 605 35.65 21.95 -0.03
N ARG A 606 36.40 23.03 -0.28
CA ARG A 606 37.72 23.24 0.35
C ARG A 606 37.61 23.46 1.86
N GLU A 607 36.62 24.24 2.30
CA GLU A 607 36.34 24.46 3.73
C GLU A 607 35.98 23.16 4.45
N GLN A 608 35.16 22.32 3.83
CA GLN A 608 34.78 21.00 4.34
C GLN A 608 35.99 20.06 4.45
N ALA A 609 36.89 20.06 3.45
CA ALA A 609 38.11 19.27 3.50
C ALA A 609 39.05 19.73 4.64
N ALA A 610 39.23 21.04 4.81
CA ALA A 610 40.03 21.60 5.89
C ALA A 610 39.44 21.29 7.27
N LEU A 611 38.12 21.36 7.40
CA LEU A 611 37.41 21.02 8.64
C LEU A 611 37.54 19.53 8.97
N GLY A 612 37.45 18.66 7.96
CA GLY A 612 37.66 17.21 8.13
C GLY A 612 39.05 16.87 8.67
N LEU A 613 40.11 17.50 8.14
CA LEU A 613 41.48 17.31 8.66
C LEU A 613 41.60 17.75 10.12
N ARG A 614 40.97 18.88 10.49
CA ARG A 614 40.94 19.36 11.88
C ARG A 614 40.17 18.41 12.80
N GLN A 615 39.04 17.86 12.35
CA GLN A 615 38.25 16.88 13.09
C GLN A 615 39.03 15.60 13.39
N THR A 616 39.75 15.05 12.41
CA THR A 616 40.60 13.86 12.63
C THR A 616 41.67 14.14 13.69
N ALA A 617 42.40 15.25 13.54
CA ALA A 617 43.45 15.62 14.47
C ALA A 617 42.93 15.90 15.89
N ALA A 618 41.77 16.58 16.01
CA ALA A 618 41.12 16.84 17.29
C ALA A 618 40.59 15.55 17.94
N SER A 619 39.99 14.65 17.16
CA SER A 619 39.50 13.34 17.62
C SER A 619 40.63 12.48 18.19
N GLU A 620 41.78 12.44 17.51
CA GLU A 620 42.96 11.73 18.02
C GLU A 620 43.51 12.34 19.31
N ARG A 621 43.63 13.67 19.38
CA ARG A 621 44.05 14.37 20.62
C ARG A 621 43.09 14.08 21.76
N ALA A 622 41.78 14.21 21.51
CA ALA A 622 40.74 13.96 22.49
C ALA A 622 40.77 12.50 22.96
N SER A 623 40.96 11.55 22.06
CA SER A 623 41.07 10.12 22.39
C SER A 623 42.28 9.82 23.27
N ARG A 624 43.46 10.41 22.98
CA ARG A 624 44.67 10.25 23.80
C ARG A 624 44.52 10.87 25.19
N GLN A 625 43.98 12.08 25.27
CA GLN A 625 43.77 12.76 26.55
C GLN A 625 42.68 12.08 27.40
N ALA A 626 41.60 11.60 26.78
CA ALA A 626 40.56 10.81 27.42
C ALA A 626 41.13 9.50 28.01
N ALA A 627 42.01 8.82 27.27
CA ALA A 627 42.70 7.62 27.74
C ALA A 627 43.48 7.89 29.04
N ALA A 628 44.28 8.96 29.04
CA ALA A 628 45.10 9.34 30.18
C ALA A 628 44.24 9.70 31.41
N LEU A 629 43.14 10.43 31.21
CA LEU A 629 42.19 10.77 32.28
C LEU A 629 41.48 9.53 32.85
N VAL A 630 41.13 8.58 31.99
CA VAL A 630 40.53 7.31 32.40
C VAL A 630 41.50 6.50 33.27
N GLU A 631 42.75 6.35 32.85
CA GLU A 631 43.77 5.64 33.64
C GLU A 631 44.04 6.37 34.97
N GLN A 632 44.09 7.70 34.96
CA GLN A 632 44.19 8.51 36.18
C GLN A 632 43.01 8.29 37.13
N ALA A 633 41.78 8.22 36.61
CA ALA A 633 40.58 7.99 37.42
C ALA A 633 40.59 6.60 38.09
N VAL A 634 41.10 5.59 37.38
CA VAL A 634 41.26 4.24 37.94
C VAL A 634 42.38 4.20 38.98
N ALA A 635 43.56 4.77 38.68
CA ALA A 635 44.71 4.75 39.59
C ALA A 635 44.49 5.55 40.89
N SER A 636 43.73 6.64 40.82
CA SER A 636 43.42 7.49 42.00
C SER A 636 42.30 6.96 42.88
N GLY A 637 41.61 5.87 42.49
CA GLY A 637 40.45 5.35 43.20
C GLY A 637 39.16 6.16 43.02
N ALA A 638 39.18 7.20 42.18
CA ALA A 638 37.98 7.99 41.83
C ALA A 638 36.95 7.19 41.01
N ALA A 639 37.40 6.11 40.35
CA ALA A 639 36.57 5.16 39.63
C ALA A 639 35.99 4.09 40.57
N GLN A 640 34.69 4.16 40.84
CA GLN A 640 33.98 3.18 41.67
C GLN A 640 33.54 1.98 40.82
N LEU A 641 33.80 0.76 41.33
CA LEU A 641 33.44 -0.47 40.63
C LEU A 641 31.92 -0.68 40.61
N VAL A 642 31.37 -0.97 39.44
CA VAL A 642 29.96 -1.33 39.29
C VAL A 642 29.82 -2.82 39.58
N LYS A 643 29.27 -3.19 40.73
CA LYS A 643 28.91 -4.58 41.03
C LYS A 643 27.76 -4.99 40.09
N ARG A 644 27.88 -6.20 39.51
CA ARG A 644 26.88 -6.80 38.61
C ARG A 644 25.52 -6.92 39.28
#